data_AF-A0A0S4FPW4-F1
#
_entry.id   AF-A0A0S4FPW4-F1
#
_cell.length_a   1.000
_cell.length_b   1.000
_cell.length_c   1.000
_cell.angle_alpha   90.00
_cell.angle_beta   90.00
_cell.angle_gamma   90.00
#
_symmetry.space_group_name_H-M   'P 1'
#
loop_
_entity.id
_entity.type
_entity.pdbx_description
1 polymer ?
#
loop_
_entity_poly.entity_id
_entity_poly.type
_entity_poly.pdbx_seq_one_letter_code
_entity_poly.pdbx_strand_id
1 'polypeptide(L)'
;MLDMFNAKSVAVIGASETKGKIGYDLMTSLLNYYKGKIVPVNPKGGTVLGLPAYKSIKEHGHVDLAVIVIPSHLIPATVEDCGEIGIKNIVVISAGFKEVDEEGARLENQLVEICKKYNIKLVGPNCLGVMDTYNDMNASFSSDIAHKGKISFMTQSGAIMAAILDYADKKNIGFSRIVSLGNKAVINENDCMKNFMEDENTEVITAYLEGIVDGPGFIEACREASQKKPVLVIKSGTTSKGSEAVSSHTGTIAGSDSAYEAAFGQCGIIRVNSLDEMMDYSSALALAPLPKGNRIAIITNAGGPAIMTTDAAIKAGLELAELTTDTKAKLNEGLPATASVKNPVDVLGDASPERYAFTLETVLEDPNVDGVIYLVTPQSVTDPEGIAQVAIDHAQKTEKPILCSFFGGTRFIGAEKLLAEKQVPNYLYPKRAVKSMKTLYDYTVIREQDYPKSPEFDADKNLVKNIIEDAREKGKHTLGLESLDILKAYGIPTVGTAITTTEEETVKAAEEIGYPLVMKIVSPQISHKSDVGGIKLNLNSADDVKAAYRDMMENIPEKEPDAVLEGVQLQKMLSGGTEVIIGMIQDPTFGSMLMFGLGGIYVEVLEDVKFAIAPVNEGEAKDMIKNIKTHELLEGARGAKPKDVDSIADVILRISQLVTDFPEINEFEINPLMVFDEGDGALAVDMRLMLKEGGSNDLLQSSPHSSSLESSVN
;
A
#
# COMPACT_ATOMS: atom_id res chain seq x y z
N MET A 1 23.13 -4.15 1.43
CA MET A 1 22.87 -3.04 2.37
C MET A 1 23.21 -3.45 3.79
N LEU A 2 22.93 -4.69 4.22
CA LEU A 2 23.30 -5.18 5.56
C LEU A 2 24.79 -5.01 5.92
N ASP A 3 25.68 -5.02 4.92
CA ASP A 3 27.11 -4.74 5.08
C ASP A 3 27.41 -3.30 5.54
N MET A 4 26.54 -2.34 5.22
CA MET A 4 26.62 -0.95 5.71
C MET A 4 26.34 -0.86 7.22
N PHE A 5 25.34 -1.60 7.70
CA PHE A 5 24.97 -1.61 9.13
C PHE A 5 26.03 -2.33 9.98
N ASN A 6 26.61 -3.41 9.44
CA ASN A 6 27.66 -4.20 10.10
C ASN A 6 29.10 -3.65 9.87
N ALA A 7 29.25 -2.37 9.57
CA ALA A 7 30.55 -1.74 9.34
C ALA A 7 31.46 -1.89 10.58
N LYS A 8 32.76 -2.18 10.38
CA LYS A 8 33.78 -2.24 11.43
C LYS A 8 34.64 -0.98 11.48
N SER A 9 34.55 -0.15 10.44
CA SER A 9 35.21 1.13 10.33
C SER A 9 34.31 2.15 9.63
N VAL A 10 34.21 3.35 10.22
CA VAL A 10 33.37 4.45 9.75
C VAL A 10 34.22 5.70 9.58
N ALA A 11 34.24 6.27 8.38
CA ALA A 11 34.82 7.60 8.14
C ALA A 11 33.74 8.67 8.17
N VAL A 12 34.04 9.82 8.78
CA VAL A 12 33.19 11.02 8.74
C VAL A 12 33.90 12.09 7.92
N ILE A 13 33.46 12.29 6.69
CA ILE A 13 33.99 13.31 5.78
C ILE A 13 33.23 14.60 5.98
N GLY A 14 33.93 15.62 6.49
CA GLY A 14 33.30 16.81 7.07
C GLY A 14 33.29 16.81 8.60
N ALA A 15 34.04 15.90 9.24
CA ALA A 15 34.20 15.83 10.70
C ALA A 15 34.60 17.18 11.29
N SER A 16 34.04 17.54 12.44
CA SER A 16 34.34 18.82 13.09
C SER A 16 34.36 18.72 14.61
N GLU A 17 35.16 19.56 15.25
CA GLU A 17 35.11 19.80 16.70
C GLU A 17 34.23 21.01 17.08
N THR A 18 33.67 21.70 16.08
CA THR A 18 32.84 22.90 16.31
C THR A 18 31.39 22.51 16.60
N LYS A 19 30.95 22.75 17.84
CA LYS A 19 29.55 22.57 18.26
C LYS A 19 28.59 23.32 17.33
N GLY A 20 27.46 22.68 17.00
CA GLY A 20 26.45 23.21 16.09
C GLY A 20 26.69 22.90 14.61
N LYS A 21 27.79 22.22 14.27
CA LYS A 21 27.97 21.61 12.95
C LYS A 21 27.53 20.15 12.96
N ILE A 22 26.83 19.70 11.92
CA ILE A 22 26.40 18.30 11.79
C ILE A 22 27.59 17.32 11.87
N GLY A 23 28.74 17.67 11.30
CA GLY A 23 29.95 16.86 11.41
C GLY A 23 30.53 16.75 12.84
N TYR A 24 30.16 17.63 13.77
CA TYR A 24 30.45 17.48 15.20
C TYR A 24 29.47 16.51 15.85
N ASP A 25 28.19 16.60 15.52
CA ASP A 25 27.14 15.75 16.10
C ASP A 25 27.34 14.27 15.70
N LEU A 26 27.63 14.00 14.42
CA LEU A 26 28.00 12.67 13.92
C LEU A 26 29.22 12.08 14.65
N MET A 27 30.28 12.87 14.80
CA MET A 27 31.49 12.43 15.49
C MET A 27 31.22 12.12 16.96
N THR A 28 30.47 12.98 17.64
CA THR A 28 30.10 12.79 19.06
C THR A 28 29.23 11.56 19.25
N SER A 29 28.23 11.38 18.37
CA SER A 29 27.34 10.22 18.39
C SER A 29 28.11 8.91 18.23
N LEU A 30 28.98 8.81 17.21
CA LEU A 30 29.82 7.64 17.01
C LEU A 30 30.76 7.39 18.19
N LEU A 31 31.41 8.43 18.74
CA LEU A 31 32.31 8.28 19.89
C LEU A 31 31.60 7.81 21.18
N ASN A 32 30.32 8.15 21.34
CA ASN A 32 29.53 7.76 22.52
C ASN A 32 29.13 6.27 22.48
N TYR A 33 28.84 5.74 21.30
CA TYR A 33 28.19 4.43 21.15
C TYR A 33 29.05 3.40 20.42
N TYR A 34 29.66 3.79 19.31
CA TYR A 34 30.26 2.87 18.35
C TYR A 34 31.65 2.40 18.80
N LYS A 35 31.83 1.08 18.82
CA LYS A 35 33.08 0.44 19.27
C LYS A 35 34.08 0.16 18.15
N GLY A 36 33.66 0.34 16.89
CA GLY A 36 34.53 0.15 15.73
C GLY A 36 35.48 1.32 15.49
N LYS A 37 36.24 1.25 14.39
CA LYS A 37 37.24 2.27 14.06
C LYS A 37 36.57 3.52 13.50
N ILE A 38 36.73 4.66 14.16
CA ILE A 38 36.23 5.96 13.68
C ILE A 38 37.36 6.75 13.01
N VAL A 39 37.09 7.31 11.83
CA VAL A 39 38.08 8.02 11.00
C VAL A 39 37.58 9.44 10.66
N PRO A 40 38.04 10.48 11.37
CA PRO A 40 37.72 11.85 11.02
C PRO A 40 38.45 12.30 9.76
N VAL A 41 37.72 12.85 8.78
CA VAL A 41 38.30 13.49 7.59
C VAL A 41 37.90 14.96 7.55
N ASN A 42 38.91 15.84 7.62
CA ASN A 42 38.77 17.28 7.61
C ASN A 42 39.94 17.91 6.83
N PRO A 43 39.71 18.84 5.88
CA PRO A 43 40.78 19.45 5.08
C PRO A 43 41.91 20.11 5.88
N LYS A 44 41.65 20.54 7.12
CA LYS A 44 42.67 21.11 8.02
C LYS A 44 43.64 20.06 8.58
N GLY A 45 43.25 18.77 8.60
CA GLY A 45 43.96 17.69 9.28
C GLY A 45 44.03 17.92 10.80
N GLY A 46 44.99 17.25 11.45
CA GLY A 46 45.28 17.45 12.87
C GLY A 46 44.51 16.48 13.77
N THR A 47 43.70 17.01 14.68
CA THR A 47 42.92 16.21 15.64
C THR A 47 41.48 16.72 15.67
N VAL A 48 40.52 15.81 15.70
CA VAL A 48 39.10 16.11 15.88
C VAL A 48 38.58 15.25 17.03
N LEU A 49 38.10 15.89 18.11
CA LEU A 49 37.59 15.23 19.32
C LEU A 49 38.53 14.13 19.87
N GLY A 50 39.83 14.40 19.85
CA GLY A 50 40.87 13.49 20.36
C GLY A 50 41.35 12.40 19.38
N LEU A 51 40.75 12.29 18.19
CA LEU A 51 41.18 11.36 17.14
C LEU A 51 42.04 12.05 16.06
N PRO A 52 43.07 11.37 15.52
CA PRO A 52 43.82 11.87 14.36
C PRO A 52 42.91 12.10 13.15
N ALA A 53 42.97 13.29 12.56
CA ALA A 53 42.16 13.68 11.42
C ALA A 53 43.00 13.76 10.13
N TYR A 54 42.46 13.20 9.05
CA TYR A 54 43.10 13.12 7.73
C TYR A 54 42.57 14.22 6.81
N LYS A 55 43.41 14.73 5.90
CA LYS A 55 43.01 15.83 5.00
C LYS A 55 42.08 15.36 3.88
N SER A 56 42.20 14.11 3.48
CA SER A 56 41.31 13.45 2.53
C SER A 56 41.14 11.98 2.89
N ILE A 57 40.09 11.35 2.37
CA ILE A 57 39.88 9.91 2.58
C ILE A 57 40.99 9.08 1.92
N LYS A 58 41.56 9.56 0.80
CA LYS A 58 42.72 8.97 0.11
C LYS A 58 43.98 8.90 0.98
N GLU A 59 44.17 9.86 1.90
CA GLU A 59 45.31 9.86 2.82
C GLU A 59 45.22 8.73 3.86
N HIS A 60 44.01 8.36 4.28
CA HIS A 60 43.77 7.27 5.22
C HIS A 60 43.70 5.90 4.53
N GLY A 61 42.94 5.80 3.44
CA GLY A 61 42.65 4.58 2.72
C GLY A 61 41.25 4.02 2.99
N HIS A 62 41.09 2.70 2.82
CA HIS A 62 39.80 2.03 2.86
C HIS A 62 39.14 2.04 4.25
N VAL A 63 37.82 2.25 4.27
CA VAL A 63 36.90 2.01 5.39
C VAL A 63 35.65 1.28 4.91
N ASP A 64 34.90 0.66 5.81
CA ASP A 64 33.69 -0.10 5.46
C ASP A 64 32.51 0.81 5.12
N LEU A 65 32.43 1.98 5.78
CA LEU A 65 31.39 3.00 5.61
C LEU A 65 31.99 4.41 5.59
N ALA A 66 31.61 5.24 4.61
CA ALA A 66 31.89 6.67 4.63
C ALA A 66 30.60 7.49 4.77
N VAL A 67 30.55 8.38 5.78
CA VAL A 67 29.46 9.33 6.00
C VAL A 67 29.93 10.72 5.58
N ILE A 68 29.22 11.34 4.63
CA ILE A 68 29.63 12.58 3.97
C ILE A 68 28.70 13.72 4.37
N VAL A 69 29.29 14.77 4.95
CA VAL A 69 28.60 15.98 5.42
C VAL A 69 29.40 17.25 5.05
N ILE A 70 29.51 17.49 3.75
CA ILE A 70 30.21 18.64 3.15
C ILE A 70 29.29 19.35 2.14
N PRO A 71 29.61 20.56 1.65
CA PRO A 71 28.79 21.24 0.63
C PRO A 71 28.54 20.37 -0.61
N SER A 72 27.31 20.37 -1.13
CA SER A 72 26.84 19.45 -2.18
C SER A 72 27.74 19.41 -3.42
N HIS A 73 28.19 20.56 -3.91
CA HIS A 73 29.07 20.66 -5.09
C HIS A 73 30.43 19.93 -4.96
N LEU A 74 30.87 19.59 -3.75
CA LEU A 74 32.10 18.82 -3.51
C LEU A 74 31.87 17.30 -3.42
N ILE A 75 30.62 16.86 -3.33
CA ILE A 75 30.28 15.47 -3.02
C ILE A 75 30.58 14.52 -4.17
N PRO A 76 30.27 14.82 -5.45
CA PRO A 76 30.60 13.91 -6.55
C PRO A 76 32.08 13.55 -6.59
N ALA A 77 32.97 14.54 -6.51
CA ALA A 77 34.41 14.31 -6.47
C ALA A 77 34.86 13.51 -5.24
N THR A 78 34.26 13.77 -4.07
CA THR A 78 34.55 13.02 -2.83
C THR A 78 34.08 11.56 -2.92
N VAL A 79 32.94 11.31 -3.55
CA VAL A 79 32.40 9.96 -3.77
C VAL A 79 33.24 9.20 -4.79
N GLU A 80 33.73 9.87 -5.84
CA GLU A 80 34.70 9.30 -6.77
C GLU A 80 36.00 8.93 -6.04
N ASP A 81 36.53 9.81 -5.19
CA ASP A 81 37.70 9.52 -4.36
C ASP A 81 37.48 8.27 -3.48
N CYS A 82 36.30 8.10 -2.91
CA CYS A 82 35.92 6.92 -2.14
C CYS A 82 35.89 5.65 -3.01
N GLY A 83 35.32 5.75 -4.22
CA GLY A 83 35.23 4.67 -5.19
C GLY A 83 36.59 4.17 -5.66
N GLU A 84 37.53 5.09 -5.93
CA GLU A 84 38.90 4.78 -6.37
C GLU A 84 39.70 3.97 -5.35
N ILE A 85 39.48 4.20 -4.05
CA ILE A 85 40.14 3.47 -2.96
C ILE A 85 39.31 2.27 -2.46
N GLY A 86 38.21 1.95 -3.15
CA GLY A 86 37.44 0.73 -2.95
C GLY A 86 36.32 0.79 -1.92
N ILE A 87 35.98 1.96 -1.37
CA ILE A 87 34.86 2.10 -0.42
C ILE A 87 33.54 1.89 -1.17
N LYS A 88 32.69 0.98 -0.68
CA LYS A 88 31.43 0.61 -1.33
C LYS A 88 30.17 1.12 -0.64
N ASN A 89 30.22 1.41 0.66
CA ASN A 89 29.05 1.89 1.40
C ASN A 89 29.23 3.37 1.74
N ILE A 90 28.30 4.20 1.26
CA ILE A 90 28.35 5.64 1.48
C ILE A 90 26.99 6.14 1.96
N VAL A 91 27.01 7.05 2.92
CA VAL A 91 25.85 7.81 3.38
C VAL A 91 26.11 9.27 3.10
N VAL A 92 25.25 9.91 2.30
CA VAL A 92 25.33 11.35 2.04
C VAL A 92 24.26 12.06 2.83
N ILE A 93 24.70 12.83 3.82
CA ILE A 93 23.82 13.59 4.71
C ILE A 93 23.36 14.89 4.05
N SER A 94 24.26 15.56 3.35
CA SER A 94 24.03 16.91 2.83
C SER A 94 22.86 16.98 1.85
N ALA A 95 22.06 18.04 2.02
CA ALA A 95 21.08 18.51 1.03
C ALA A 95 21.75 19.35 -0.08
N GLY A 96 20.97 19.86 -1.01
CA GLY A 96 21.39 20.66 -2.16
C GLY A 96 21.41 19.89 -3.47
N PHE A 97 20.48 18.93 -3.65
CA PHE A 97 20.35 18.07 -4.83
C PHE A 97 18.97 18.26 -5.49
N LYS A 98 18.34 17.19 -6.02
CA LYS A 98 17.11 17.29 -6.83
C LYS A 98 15.94 17.97 -6.13
N GLU A 99 15.94 18.01 -4.80
CA GLU A 99 14.91 18.64 -3.98
C GLU A 99 14.92 20.18 -4.06
N VAL A 100 15.97 20.76 -4.63
CA VAL A 100 16.13 22.22 -4.72
C VAL A 100 15.72 22.75 -6.10
N ASP A 101 16.39 22.29 -7.16
CA ASP A 101 16.22 22.79 -8.52
C ASP A 101 16.84 21.84 -9.58
N GLU A 102 16.78 22.24 -10.85
CA GLU A 102 17.33 21.48 -11.98
C GLU A 102 18.85 21.26 -11.88
N GLU A 103 19.62 22.22 -11.35
CA GLU A 103 21.08 22.07 -11.20
C GLU A 103 21.40 21.05 -10.10
N GLY A 104 20.63 21.08 -9.01
CA GLY A 104 20.66 20.04 -7.99
C GLY A 104 20.32 18.66 -8.53
N ALA A 105 19.33 18.55 -9.44
CA ALA A 105 19.01 17.30 -10.12
C ALA A 105 20.15 16.81 -11.03
N ARG A 106 20.83 17.72 -11.76
CA ARG A 106 22.04 17.38 -12.54
C ARG A 106 23.17 16.87 -11.65
N LEU A 107 23.37 17.48 -10.49
CA LEU A 107 24.36 17.06 -9.52
C LEU A 107 24.06 15.68 -8.95
N GLU A 108 22.79 15.37 -8.67
CA GLU A 108 22.35 14.04 -8.24
C GLU A 108 22.59 13.00 -9.34
N ASN A 109 22.26 13.31 -10.60
CA ASN A 109 22.54 12.42 -11.72
C ASN A 109 24.03 12.12 -11.87
N GLN A 110 24.90 13.13 -11.72
CA GLN A 110 26.35 12.91 -11.72
C GLN A 110 26.78 11.96 -10.58
N LEU A 111 26.21 12.15 -9.38
CA LEU A 111 26.47 11.29 -8.23
C LEU A 111 26.04 9.83 -8.50
N VAL A 112 24.88 9.61 -9.12
CA VAL A 112 24.39 8.29 -9.51
C VAL A 112 25.32 7.61 -10.51
N GLU A 113 25.80 8.32 -11.54
CA GLU A 113 26.72 7.76 -12.53
C GLU A 113 28.06 7.34 -11.92
N ILE A 114 28.58 8.10 -10.96
CA ILE A 114 29.78 7.73 -10.20
C ILE A 114 29.51 6.47 -9.37
N CYS A 115 28.34 6.39 -8.72
CA CYS A 115 27.99 5.21 -7.93
C CYS A 115 27.89 3.95 -8.80
N LYS A 116 27.31 4.05 -9.99
CA LYS A 116 27.29 2.95 -10.98
C LYS A 116 28.70 2.54 -11.40
N LYS A 117 29.57 3.50 -11.76
CA LYS A 117 30.96 3.26 -12.18
C LYS A 117 31.75 2.43 -11.16
N TYR A 118 31.56 2.71 -9.87
CA TYR A 118 32.31 2.06 -8.80
C TYR A 118 31.51 0.99 -8.03
N ASN A 119 30.28 0.68 -8.43
CA ASN A 119 29.37 -0.22 -7.71
C ASN A 119 29.21 0.18 -6.22
N ILE A 120 28.94 1.47 -5.99
CA ILE A 120 28.73 2.05 -4.65
C ILE A 120 27.25 1.94 -4.28
N LYS A 121 27.00 1.51 -3.04
CA LYS A 121 25.71 1.56 -2.36
C LYS A 121 25.64 2.89 -1.62
N LEU A 122 24.78 3.80 -2.08
CA LEU A 122 24.63 5.12 -1.50
C LEU A 122 23.24 5.32 -0.88
N VAL A 123 23.21 5.67 0.41
CA VAL A 123 22.01 6.18 1.10
C VAL A 123 22.00 7.71 1.05
N GLY A 124 20.83 8.29 0.77
CA GLY A 124 20.66 9.72 0.54
C GLY A 124 20.68 10.08 -0.95
N PRO A 125 21.14 11.31 -1.32
CA PRO A 125 21.55 12.40 -0.43
C PRO A 125 20.37 12.98 0.37
N ASN A 126 20.60 14.08 1.08
CA ASN A 126 19.56 14.76 1.88
C ASN A 126 18.86 13.83 2.88
N CYS A 127 19.65 13.18 3.74
CA CYS A 127 19.13 12.21 4.70
C CYS A 127 19.66 12.47 6.12
N LEU A 128 19.02 11.86 7.12
CA LEU A 128 19.49 11.93 8.50
C LEU A 128 20.69 11.00 8.77
N GLY A 129 20.81 9.90 8.03
CA GLY A 129 21.83 8.88 8.17
C GLY A 129 21.27 7.48 8.48
N VAL A 130 22.11 6.62 9.05
CA VAL A 130 21.78 5.21 9.35
C VAL A 130 22.13 4.83 10.79
N MET A 131 21.41 3.87 11.35
CA MET A 131 21.68 3.30 12.68
C MET A 131 21.61 1.78 12.69
N ASP A 132 22.52 1.17 13.45
CA ASP A 132 22.53 -0.25 13.81
C ASP A 132 22.64 -0.37 15.34
N THR A 133 21.59 -0.87 15.98
CA THR A 133 21.53 -1.03 17.44
C THR A 133 22.22 -2.30 17.96
N TYR A 134 22.59 -3.22 17.07
CA TYR A 134 23.33 -4.45 17.40
C TYR A 134 24.85 -4.23 17.30
N ASN A 135 25.27 -3.24 16.51
CA ASN A 135 26.66 -2.80 16.37
C ASN A 135 26.95 -1.50 17.16
N ASP A 136 25.99 -1.03 17.96
CA ASP A 136 26.04 0.25 18.69
C ASP A 136 26.43 1.44 17.77
N MET A 137 26.05 1.39 16.49
CA MET A 137 26.45 2.38 15.48
C MET A 137 25.32 3.38 15.24
N ASN A 138 25.53 4.63 15.65
CA ASN A 138 24.71 5.75 15.22
C ASN A 138 25.50 6.62 14.23
N ALA A 139 25.35 6.35 12.94
CA ALA A 139 25.94 7.11 11.83
C ALA A 139 24.92 8.12 11.27
N SER A 140 24.26 8.84 12.18
CA SER A 140 23.29 9.89 11.91
C SER A 140 23.54 11.09 12.82
N PHE A 141 22.87 12.20 12.55
CA PHE A 141 22.88 13.38 13.43
C PHE A 141 21.61 13.52 14.29
N SER A 142 20.99 12.39 14.66
CA SER A 142 20.02 12.35 15.77
C SER A 142 20.71 12.60 17.11
N SER A 143 19.93 12.90 18.16
CA SER A 143 20.45 13.09 19.52
C SER A 143 21.05 11.83 20.12
N ASP A 144 20.30 10.72 20.14
CA ASP A 144 20.69 9.46 20.81
C ASP A 144 20.51 8.23 19.91
N ILE A 145 21.16 7.13 20.29
CA ILE A 145 20.95 5.82 19.67
C ILE A 145 19.64 5.20 20.14
N ALA A 146 18.91 4.57 19.22
CA ALA A 146 17.69 3.86 19.54
C ALA A 146 17.95 2.67 20.48
N HIS A 147 16.95 2.29 21.28
CA HIS A 147 17.01 1.03 22.00
C HIS A 147 17.14 -0.16 21.05
N LYS A 148 17.87 -1.18 21.48
CA LYS A 148 18.00 -2.44 20.75
C LYS A 148 16.68 -3.21 20.77
N GLY A 149 16.20 -3.63 19.61
CA GLY A 149 15.01 -4.45 19.46
C GLY A 149 14.95 -5.16 18.12
N LYS A 150 13.74 -5.40 17.60
CA LYS A 150 13.51 -6.29 16.46
C LYS A 150 12.80 -5.61 15.27
N ILE A 151 12.65 -4.29 15.34
CA ILE A 151 11.93 -3.50 14.33
C ILE A 151 12.95 -2.82 13.41
N SER A 152 12.90 -3.10 12.12
CA SER A 152 13.59 -2.28 11.12
C SER A 152 12.71 -1.12 10.71
N PHE A 153 13.29 0.08 10.58
CA PHE A 153 12.58 1.28 10.17
C PHE A 153 13.27 2.00 9.01
N MET A 154 12.54 2.22 7.91
CA MET A 154 12.99 3.07 6.81
C MET A 154 12.10 4.31 6.68
N THR A 155 12.69 5.47 6.36
CA THR A 155 11.92 6.70 6.19
C THR A 155 12.54 7.64 5.18
N GLN A 156 11.70 8.24 4.34
CA GLN A 156 12.10 9.34 3.45
C GLN A 156 12.23 10.68 4.18
N SER A 157 11.62 10.82 5.35
CA SER A 157 11.67 12.03 6.16
C SER A 157 12.61 11.89 7.36
N GLY A 158 13.65 12.73 7.40
CA GLY A 158 14.55 12.83 8.56
C GLY A 158 13.87 13.37 9.83
N ALA A 159 12.89 14.27 9.67
CA ALA A 159 12.12 14.80 10.81
C ALA A 159 11.25 13.71 11.46
N ILE A 160 10.62 12.85 10.64
CA ILE A 160 9.87 11.69 11.13
C ILE A 160 10.78 10.69 11.85
N MET A 161 12.00 10.47 11.34
CA MET A 161 13.00 9.65 12.04
C MET A 161 13.28 10.18 13.45
N ALA A 162 13.57 11.48 13.58
CA ALA A 162 13.84 12.10 14.88
C ALA A 162 12.64 11.99 15.84
N ALA A 163 11.43 12.25 15.35
CA ALA A 163 10.21 12.17 16.16
C ALA A 163 9.89 10.74 16.64
N ILE A 164 10.06 9.74 15.76
CA ILE A 164 9.85 8.33 16.12
C ILE A 164 10.85 7.86 17.16
N LEU A 165 12.12 8.24 17.02
CA LEU A 165 13.17 7.86 17.98
C LEU A 165 12.88 8.40 19.39
N ASP A 166 12.51 9.68 19.49
CA ASP A 166 12.13 10.31 20.76
C ASP A 166 10.88 9.64 21.36
N TYR A 167 9.88 9.34 20.54
CA TYR A 167 8.67 8.67 20.99
C TYR A 167 8.94 7.22 21.45
N ALA A 168 9.81 6.50 20.73
CA ALA A 168 10.16 5.12 21.03
C ALA A 168 10.96 4.99 22.32
N ASP A 169 11.85 5.94 22.63
CA ASP A 169 12.57 6.02 23.91
C ASP A 169 11.58 6.09 25.09
N LYS A 170 10.58 6.98 24.98
CA LYS A 170 9.51 7.09 25.99
C LYS A 170 8.73 5.78 26.20
N LYS A 171 8.62 4.94 25.17
CA LYS A 171 7.85 3.69 25.17
C LYS A 171 8.71 2.44 25.33
N ASN A 172 10.03 2.59 25.45
CA ASN A 172 11.01 1.50 25.46
C ASN A 172 10.86 0.56 24.25
N ILE A 173 10.52 1.12 23.08
CA ILE A 173 10.42 0.37 21.82
C ILE A 173 11.79 0.32 21.17
N GLY A 174 12.23 -0.89 20.82
CA GLY A 174 13.56 -1.11 20.26
C GLY A 174 13.56 -1.40 18.76
N PHE A 175 14.58 -0.89 18.07
CA PHE A 175 14.81 -1.10 16.66
C PHE A 175 16.03 -2.00 16.42
N SER A 176 16.11 -2.62 15.26
CA SER A 176 17.28 -3.36 14.76
C SER A 176 18.10 -2.50 13.80
N ARG A 177 17.45 -1.98 12.76
CA ARG A 177 18.04 -1.14 11.71
C ARG A 177 17.20 0.11 11.53
N ILE A 178 17.85 1.25 11.33
CA ILE A 178 17.15 2.48 10.97
C ILE A 178 17.86 3.15 9.80
N VAL A 179 17.12 3.53 8.77
CA VAL A 179 17.64 4.25 7.62
C VAL A 179 16.76 5.43 7.25
N SER A 180 17.37 6.62 7.25
CA SER A 180 16.82 7.77 6.54
C SER A 180 17.29 7.71 5.10
N LEU A 181 16.35 7.55 4.18
CA LEU A 181 16.60 7.36 2.76
C LEU A 181 16.85 8.67 2.01
N GLY A 182 16.27 9.77 2.49
CA GLY A 182 16.31 11.07 1.81
C GLY A 182 15.80 10.96 0.38
N ASN A 183 16.61 11.44 -0.56
CA ASN A 183 16.27 11.49 -1.98
C ASN A 183 16.21 10.11 -2.66
N LYS A 184 16.75 9.04 -2.08
CA LYS A 184 16.79 7.69 -2.67
C LYS A 184 17.48 7.64 -4.04
N ALA A 185 18.62 8.33 -4.20
CA ALA A 185 19.27 8.44 -5.50
C ALA A 185 19.84 7.11 -6.01
N VAL A 186 20.26 6.22 -5.10
CA VAL A 186 20.82 4.91 -5.43
C VAL A 186 20.09 3.81 -4.66
N ILE A 187 20.25 3.79 -3.33
CA ILE A 187 19.50 2.87 -2.47
C ILE A 187 18.11 3.44 -2.23
N ASN A 188 17.09 2.61 -2.46
CA ASN A 188 15.68 2.97 -2.27
C ASN A 188 14.95 1.97 -1.34
N GLU A 189 13.64 2.15 -1.18
CA GLU A 189 12.79 1.29 -0.36
C GLU A 189 12.78 -0.18 -0.80
N ASN A 190 12.91 -0.49 -2.09
CA ASN A 190 12.91 -1.86 -2.61
C ASN A 190 14.18 -2.58 -2.13
N ASP A 191 15.33 -1.90 -2.15
CA ASP A 191 16.59 -2.44 -1.62
C ASP A 191 16.49 -2.69 -0.11
N CYS A 192 15.94 -1.73 0.64
CA CYS A 192 15.72 -1.87 2.08
C CYS A 192 14.82 -3.07 2.38
N MET A 193 13.71 -3.21 1.65
CA MET A 193 12.77 -4.33 1.82
C MET A 193 13.48 -5.67 1.65
N LYS A 194 14.19 -5.85 0.52
CA LYS A 194 14.97 -7.07 0.22
C LYS A 194 16.05 -7.38 1.26
N ASN A 195 16.65 -6.37 1.89
CA ASN A 195 17.66 -6.59 2.93
C ASN A 195 17.02 -6.88 4.30
N PHE A 196 15.95 -6.19 4.68
CA PHE A 196 15.32 -6.35 6.00
C PHE A 196 14.53 -7.66 6.12
N MET A 197 13.95 -8.14 5.01
CA MET A 197 13.29 -9.45 4.99
C MET A 197 14.27 -10.59 5.30
N GLU A 198 15.56 -10.45 4.95
CA GLU A 198 16.61 -11.45 5.22
C GLU A 198 17.41 -11.20 6.52
N ASP A 199 17.25 -10.05 7.18
CA ASP A 199 18.01 -9.73 8.40
C ASP A 199 17.53 -10.53 9.62
N GLU A 200 18.38 -11.38 10.18
CA GLU A 200 18.08 -12.20 11.36
C GLU A 200 17.71 -11.38 12.62
N ASN A 201 18.09 -10.10 12.68
CA ASN A 201 17.78 -9.24 13.82
C ASN A 201 16.44 -8.50 13.67
N THR A 202 15.80 -8.62 12.50
CA THR A 202 14.56 -7.94 12.17
C THR A 202 13.42 -8.96 12.15
N GLU A 203 12.39 -8.72 12.94
CA GLU A 203 11.12 -9.45 12.88
C GLU A 203 10.01 -8.63 12.24
N VAL A 204 10.08 -7.29 12.31
CA VAL A 204 9.05 -6.39 11.76
C VAL A 204 9.69 -5.32 10.91
N ILE A 205 9.15 -5.09 9.72
CA ILE A 205 9.59 -4.04 8.80
C ILE A 205 8.59 -2.90 8.87
N THR A 206 9.07 -1.69 9.15
CA THR A 206 8.24 -0.47 9.19
C THR A 206 8.78 0.56 8.22
N ALA A 207 7.90 1.29 7.54
CA ALA A 207 8.28 2.32 6.59
C ALA A 207 7.40 3.56 6.67
N TYR A 208 8.03 4.73 6.53
CA TYR A 208 7.35 5.98 6.18
C TYR A 208 7.75 6.38 4.76
N LEU A 209 6.79 6.33 3.83
CA LEU A 209 7.03 6.54 2.41
C LEU A 209 6.22 7.73 1.89
N GLU A 210 6.87 8.62 1.15
CA GLU A 210 6.23 9.75 0.46
C GLU A 210 5.93 9.37 -0.99
N GLY A 211 6.86 8.65 -1.63
CA GLY A 211 6.67 7.99 -2.93
C GLY A 211 7.49 6.71 -3.09
N ILE A 212 7.26 5.96 -4.16
CA ILE A 212 8.00 4.74 -4.53
C ILE A 212 8.69 4.96 -5.87
N VAL A 213 9.93 4.46 -6.01
CA VAL A 213 10.75 4.62 -7.22
C VAL A 213 10.34 3.63 -8.31
N ASP A 214 10.09 2.39 -7.93
CA ASP A 214 9.76 1.28 -8.82
C ASP A 214 8.61 0.48 -8.20
N GLY A 215 7.37 0.81 -8.61
CA GLY A 215 6.14 0.21 -8.09
C GLY A 215 6.05 -1.30 -8.33
N PRO A 216 6.27 -1.81 -9.56
CA PRO A 216 6.28 -3.24 -9.82
C PRO A 216 7.31 -4.00 -8.97
N GLY A 217 8.55 -3.49 -8.88
CA GLY A 217 9.58 -4.09 -8.03
C GLY A 217 9.26 -4.01 -6.53
N PHE A 218 8.51 -2.97 -6.11
CA PHE A 218 8.04 -2.83 -4.73
C PHE A 218 6.99 -3.89 -4.38
N ILE A 219 6.00 -4.10 -5.25
CA ILE A 219 4.96 -5.13 -5.07
C ILE A 219 5.60 -6.52 -4.96
N GLU A 220 6.55 -6.85 -5.85
CA GLU A 220 7.27 -8.13 -5.81
C GLU A 220 8.03 -8.31 -4.50
N ALA A 221 8.84 -7.31 -4.11
CA ALA A 221 9.61 -7.37 -2.87
C ALA A 221 8.72 -7.48 -1.63
N CYS A 222 7.56 -6.81 -1.62
CA CYS A 222 6.64 -6.85 -0.49
C CYS A 222 5.87 -8.16 -0.41
N ARG A 223 5.46 -8.77 -1.54
CA ARG A 223 4.85 -10.12 -1.53
C ARG A 223 5.79 -11.13 -0.88
N GLU A 224 7.08 -11.11 -1.23
CA GLU A 224 8.08 -12.00 -0.64
C GLU A 224 8.34 -11.67 0.84
N ALA A 225 8.46 -10.38 1.17
CA ALA A 225 8.71 -9.93 2.53
C ALA A 225 7.54 -10.28 3.47
N SER A 226 6.30 -10.00 3.10
CA SER A 226 5.09 -10.21 3.91
C SER A 226 4.87 -11.68 4.28
N GLN A 227 5.26 -12.63 3.42
CA GLN A 227 5.24 -14.06 3.76
C GLN A 227 6.26 -14.46 4.82
N LYS A 228 7.34 -13.69 5.01
CA LYS A 228 8.39 -13.97 6.00
C LYS A 228 8.22 -13.14 7.26
N LYS A 229 7.90 -11.85 7.11
CA LYS A 229 7.86 -10.83 8.16
C LYS A 229 6.77 -9.79 7.88
N PRO A 230 6.08 -9.28 8.92
CA PRO A 230 5.10 -8.21 8.74
C PRO A 230 5.73 -6.92 8.23
N VAL A 231 5.05 -6.31 7.26
CA VAL A 231 5.42 -5.03 6.65
C VAL A 231 4.36 -3.98 6.94
N LEU A 232 4.74 -2.91 7.64
CA LEU A 232 3.86 -1.82 8.03
C LEU A 232 4.29 -0.53 7.36
N VAL A 233 3.37 0.14 6.66
CA VAL A 233 3.69 1.34 5.89
C VAL A 233 2.76 2.49 6.24
N ILE A 234 3.34 3.64 6.57
CA ILE A 234 2.66 4.93 6.53
C ILE A 234 2.96 5.58 5.19
N LYS A 235 1.91 5.82 4.40
CA LYS A 235 1.97 6.62 3.17
C LYS A 235 1.54 8.05 3.49
N SER A 236 2.39 9.03 3.17
CA SER A 236 2.02 10.44 3.25
C SER A 236 1.41 10.93 1.94
N GLY A 237 0.79 12.11 1.92
CA GLY A 237 0.21 12.68 0.68
C GLY A 237 -1.02 11.93 0.17
N THR A 238 -1.87 11.45 1.07
CA THR A 238 -3.06 10.61 0.77
C THR A 238 -4.26 11.40 0.22
N THR A 239 -4.10 12.70 -0.02
CA THR A 239 -5.12 13.59 -0.59
C THR A 239 -4.49 14.38 -1.72
N SER A 240 -5.28 14.93 -2.64
CA SER A 240 -4.78 15.77 -3.75
C SER A 240 -3.81 16.86 -3.27
N LYS A 241 -4.22 17.67 -2.28
CA LYS A 241 -3.35 18.70 -1.68
C LYS A 241 -2.13 18.14 -0.96
N GLY A 242 -2.25 16.97 -0.33
CA GLY A 242 -1.13 16.30 0.31
C GLY A 242 -0.10 15.80 -0.71
N SER A 243 -0.58 15.24 -1.82
CA SER A 243 0.22 14.77 -2.95
C SER A 243 0.94 15.92 -3.65
N GLU A 244 0.26 17.06 -3.86
CA GLU A 244 0.87 18.30 -4.35
C GLU A 244 2.00 18.79 -3.43
N ALA A 245 1.78 18.74 -2.10
CA ALA A 245 2.78 19.15 -1.12
C ALA A 245 4.01 18.22 -1.14
N VAL A 246 3.80 16.90 -1.23
CA VAL A 246 4.89 15.92 -1.40
C VAL A 246 5.66 16.16 -2.70
N SER A 247 4.96 16.38 -3.80
CA SER A 247 5.57 16.61 -5.11
C SER A 247 6.43 17.88 -5.11
N SER A 248 5.92 18.95 -4.50
CA SER A 248 6.65 20.22 -4.35
C SER A 248 7.87 20.11 -3.43
N HIS A 249 7.82 19.21 -2.44
CA HIS A 249 8.88 19.01 -1.46
C HIS A 249 9.99 18.07 -1.96
N THR A 250 9.65 17.07 -2.76
CA THR A 250 10.59 16.01 -3.20
C THR A 250 11.04 16.12 -4.65
N GLY A 251 10.32 16.91 -5.47
CA GLY A 251 10.53 16.99 -6.91
C GLY A 251 10.10 15.73 -7.67
N THR A 252 9.30 14.84 -7.05
CA THR A 252 8.80 13.60 -7.67
C THR A 252 7.28 13.59 -7.76
N ILE A 253 6.74 13.02 -8.84
CA ILE A 253 5.29 12.85 -9.01
C ILE A 253 4.83 11.71 -8.09
N ALA A 254 3.87 11.99 -7.22
CA ALA A 254 3.25 10.96 -6.38
C ALA A 254 2.08 10.29 -7.11
N GLY A 255 2.06 8.95 -7.11
CA GLY A 255 0.90 8.16 -7.55
C GLY A 255 -0.35 8.38 -6.70
N SER A 256 -1.49 7.95 -7.21
CA SER A 256 -2.79 8.13 -6.56
C SER A 256 -2.92 7.30 -5.27
N ASP A 257 -3.64 7.81 -4.25
CA ASP A 257 -3.80 7.06 -2.99
C ASP A 257 -4.52 5.72 -3.20
N SER A 258 -5.45 5.67 -4.15
CA SER A 258 -6.14 4.43 -4.58
C SER A 258 -5.17 3.40 -5.16
N ALA A 259 -4.15 3.82 -5.91
CA ALA A 259 -3.12 2.91 -6.42
C ALA A 259 -2.24 2.36 -5.29
N TYR A 260 -1.88 3.19 -4.31
CA TYR A 260 -1.16 2.72 -3.11
C TYR A 260 -2.02 1.74 -2.30
N GLU A 261 -3.31 2.02 -2.10
CA GLU A 261 -4.23 1.13 -1.38
C GLU A 261 -4.35 -0.23 -2.09
N ALA A 262 -4.57 -0.22 -3.41
CA ALA A 262 -4.61 -1.43 -4.24
C ALA A 262 -3.30 -2.22 -4.15
N ALA A 263 -2.17 -1.55 -4.36
CA ALA A 263 -0.85 -2.18 -4.30
C ALA A 263 -0.58 -2.79 -2.91
N PHE A 264 -0.87 -2.07 -1.83
CA PHE A 264 -0.64 -2.54 -0.46
C PHE A 264 -1.47 -3.79 -0.14
N GLY A 265 -2.75 -3.80 -0.52
CA GLY A 265 -3.62 -4.97 -0.39
C GLY A 265 -3.08 -6.20 -1.15
N GLN A 266 -2.64 -6.01 -2.39
CA GLN A 266 -2.12 -7.09 -3.25
C GLN A 266 -0.75 -7.66 -2.83
N CYS A 267 -0.01 -6.97 -1.96
CA CYS A 267 1.30 -7.43 -1.49
C CYS A 267 1.41 -7.64 0.03
N GLY A 268 0.26 -7.67 0.72
CA GLY A 268 0.22 -7.99 2.15
C GLY A 268 0.79 -6.91 3.06
N ILE A 269 0.88 -5.66 2.58
CA ILE A 269 1.30 -4.54 3.42
C ILE A 269 0.16 -4.16 4.35
N ILE A 270 0.48 -3.98 5.63
CA ILE A 270 -0.41 -3.42 6.62
C ILE A 270 -0.27 -1.90 6.58
N ARG A 271 -1.23 -1.22 5.94
CA ARG A 271 -1.29 0.24 5.92
C ARG A 271 -1.58 0.77 7.32
N VAL A 272 -0.83 1.80 7.72
CA VAL A 272 -0.95 2.45 9.02
C VAL A 272 -1.15 3.95 8.85
N ASN A 273 -1.99 4.56 9.68
CA ASN A 273 -2.44 5.94 9.46
C ASN A 273 -1.75 6.96 10.37
N SER A 274 -0.98 6.49 11.36
CA SER A 274 -0.28 7.37 12.30
C SER A 274 0.93 6.68 12.93
N LEU A 275 1.84 7.50 13.46
CA LEU A 275 3.03 7.03 14.17
C LEU A 275 2.68 6.18 15.39
N ASP A 276 1.64 6.55 16.12
CA ASP A 276 1.25 5.84 17.33
C ASP A 276 0.60 4.48 17.01
N GLU A 277 -0.14 4.35 15.89
CA GLU A 277 -0.60 3.06 15.39
C GLU A 277 0.58 2.19 14.91
N MET A 278 1.55 2.77 14.19
CA MET A 278 2.74 2.03 13.74
C MET A 278 3.52 1.46 14.92
N MET A 279 3.73 2.25 15.97
CA MET A 279 4.44 1.80 17.16
C MET A 279 3.66 0.72 17.93
N ASP A 280 2.33 0.88 18.06
CA ASP A 280 1.47 -0.11 18.70
C ASP A 280 1.48 -1.46 17.99
N TYR A 281 1.29 -1.45 16.67
CA TYR A 281 1.18 -2.65 15.85
C TYR A 281 2.52 -3.35 15.69
N SER A 282 3.59 -2.58 15.41
CA SER A 282 4.94 -3.14 15.29
C SER A 282 5.44 -3.74 16.61
N SER A 283 5.11 -3.13 17.76
CA SER A 283 5.44 -3.71 19.07
C SER A 283 4.69 -5.01 19.32
N ALA A 284 3.40 -5.08 19.00
CA ALA A 284 2.65 -6.34 19.12
C ALA A 284 3.28 -7.44 18.25
N LEU A 285 3.52 -7.14 16.96
CA LEU A 285 4.08 -8.09 16.00
C LEU A 285 5.51 -8.53 16.35
N ALA A 286 6.30 -7.66 16.98
CA ALA A 286 7.68 -7.99 17.36
C ALA A 286 7.77 -8.81 18.67
N LEU A 287 6.76 -8.71 19.55
CA LEU A 287 6.85 -9.16 20.94
C LEU A 287 5.84 -10.25 21.31
N ALA A 288 4.72 -10.38 20.59
CA ALA A 288 3.68 -11.35 20.86
C ALA A 288 3.64 -12.45 19.77
N PRO A 289 3.24 -13.69 20.12
CA PRO A 289 3.01 -14.72 19.12
C PRO A 289 1.77 -14.39 18.27
N LEU A 290 1.69 -14.99 17.08
CA LEU A 290 0.53 -14.83 16.20
C LEU A 290 -0.64 -15.70 16.66
N PRO A 291 -1.88 -15.18 16.70
CA PRO A 291 -3.04 -15.96 17.06
C PRO A 291 -3.41 -16.94 15.94
N LYS A 292 -3.92 -18.13 16.30
CA LYS A 292 -4.36 -19.15 15.31
C LYS A 292 -5.71 -18.82 14.66
N GLY A 293 -6.39 -17.79 15.14
CA GLY A 293 -7.73 -17.39 14.72
C GLY A 293 -8.10 -16.02 15.27
N ASN A 294 -9.32 -15.55 14.98
CA ASN A 294 -9.82 -14.23 15.38
C ASN A 294 -10.65 -14.26 16.68
N ARG A 295 -10.69 -15.38 17.42
CA ARG A 295 -11.52 -15.54 18.62
C ARG A 295 -10.73 -15.16 19.87
N ILE A 296 -11.13 -14.08 20.54
CA ILE A 296 -10.40 -13.52 21.68
C ILE A 296 -11.17 -13.68 22.98
N ALA A 297 -10.44 -13.79 24.10
CA ALA A 297 -11.00 -13.65 25.43
C ALA A 297 -10.62 -12.30 26.04
N ILE A 298 -11.55 -11.68 26.77
CA ILE A 298 -11.29 -10.46 27.54
C ILE A 298 -11.33 -10.82 29.02
N ILE A 299 -10.26 -10.52 29.76
CA ILE A 299 -10.20 -10.66 31.22
C ILE A 299 -10.16 -9.26 31.81
N THR A 300 -11.04 -8.97 32.79
CA THR A 300 -11.08 -7.64 33.40
C THR A 300 -11.60 -7.60 34.82
N ASN A 301 -11.27 -6.55 35.57
CA ASN A 301 -11.87 -6.22 36.86
C ASN A 301 -13.01 -5.17 36.79
N ALA A 302 -13.45 -4.77 35.59
CA ALA A 302 -14.48 -3.75 35.44
C ALA A 302 -15.37 -3.93 34.20
N GLY A 303 -16.68 -4.03 34.41
CA GLY A 303 -17.68 -4.24 33.35
C GLY A 303 -17.78 -3.13 32.28
N GLY A 304 -17.72 -1.85 32.66
CA GLY A 304 -17.85 -0.73 31.70
C GLY A 304 -16.79 -0.76 30.58
N PRO A 305 -15.50 -0.76 30.94
CA PRO A 305 -14.40 -0.98 29.99
C PRO A 305 -14.51 -2.29 29.20
N ALA A 306 -15.03 -3.37 29.80
CA ALA A 306 -15.27 -4.64 29.10
C ALA A 306 -16.25 -4.48 27.92
N ILE A 307 -17.35 -3.74 28.13
CA ILE A 307 -18.35 -3.47 27.09
C ILE A 307 -17.72 -2.65 25.95
N MET A 308 -16.98 -1.59 26.29
CA MET A 308 -16.29 -0.78 25.27
C MET A 308 -15.27 -1.58 24.46
N THR A 309 -14.56 -2.51 25.12
CA THR A 309 -13.58 -3.39 24.49
C THR A 309 -14.28 -4.41 23.58
N THR A 310 -15.41 -4.96 24.02
CA THR A 310 -16.25 -5.88 23.23
C THR A 310 -16.74 -5.19 21.95
N ASP A 311 -17.34 -4.01 22.07
CA ASP A 311 -17.81 -3.24 20.92
C ASP A 311 -16.68 -2.93 19.94
N ALA A 312 -15.49 -2.58 20.45
CA ALA A 312 -14.32 -2.34 19.63
C ALA A 312 -13.86 -3.62 18.91
N ALA A 313 -13.87 -4.76 19.58
CA ALA A 313 -13.46 -6.05 19.01
C ALA A 313 -14.37 -6.49 17.87
N ILE A 314 -15.69 -6.46 18.09
CA ILE A 314 -16.67 -6.83 17.06
C ILE A 314 -16.59 -5.89 15.85
N LYS A 315 -16.49 -4.57 16.08
CA LYS A 315 -16.33 -3.58 14.99
C LYS A 315 -15.03 -3.74 14.21
N ALA A 316 -13.99 -4.27 14.86
CA ALA A 316 -12.72 -4.56 14.22
C ALA A 316 -12.73 -5.92 13.49
N GLY A 317 -13.81 -6.72 13.54
CA GLY A 317 -13.88 -8.03 12.90
C GLY A 317 -13.27 -9.18 13.72
N LEU A 318 -13.00 -8.97 15.01
CA LEU A 318 -12.68 -10.04 15.96
C LEU A 318 -13.96 -10.64 16.55
N GLU A 319 -13.87 -11.86 17.03
CA GLU A 319 -14.96 -12.57 17.69
C GLU A 319 -14.66 -12.77 19.18
N LEU A 320 -15.68 -12.74 20.04
CA LEU A 320 -15.51 -13.19 21.42
C LEU A 320 -15.57 -14.72 21.47
N ALA A 321 -14.51 -15.34 21.97
CA ALA A 321 -14.43 -16.77 22.18
C ALA A 321 -15.59 -17.29 23.04
N GLU A 322 -16.28 -18.33 22.55
CA GLU A 322 -17.25 -19.06 23.34
C GLU A 322 -16.53 -20.10 24.22
N LEU A 323 -16.31 -19.75 25.50
CA LEU A 323 -15.60 -20.62 26.45
C LEU A 323 -16.32 -21.96 26.61
N THR A 324 -15.55 -23.04 26.68
CA THR A 324 -16.07 -24.40 26.84
C THR A 324 -16.76 -24.58 28.19
N THR A 325 -17.60 -25.62 28.29
CA THR A 325 -18.26 -25.96 29.56
C THR A 325 -17.24 -26.28 30.66
N ASP A 326 -16.14 -26.95 30.33
CA ASP A 326 -15.08 -27.30 31.27
C ASP A 326 -14.34 -26.06 31.79
N THR A 327 -13.99 -25.12 30.89
CA THR A 327 -13.40 -23.83 31.27
C THR A 327 -14.33 -23.03 32.19
N LYS A 328 -15.62 -22.93 31.83
CA LYS A 328 -16.63 -22.26 32.66
C LYS A 328 -16.77 -22.93 34.04
N ALA A 329 -16.68 -24.26 34.11
CA ALA A 329 -16.74 -25.00 35.38
C ALA A 329 -15.51 -24.68 36.26
N LYS A 330 -14.29 -24.77 35.71
CA LYS A 330 -13.06 -24.38 36.42
C LYS A 330 -13.12 -22.94 36.93
N LEU A 331 -13.55 -22.00 36.09
CA LEU A 331 -13.70 -20.59 36.47
C LEU A 331 -14.72 -20.41 37.61
N ASN A 332 -15.86 -21.12 37.57
CA ASN A 332 -16.86 -21.06 38.66
C ASN A 332 -16.34 -21.62 39.99
N GLU A 333 -15.42 -22.60 39.97
CA GLU A 333 -14.84 -23.16 41.18
C GLU A 333 -13.80 -22.23 41.83
N GLY A 334 -13.01 -21.51 41.02
CA GLY A 334 -11.94 -20.64 41.52
C GLY A 334 -12.30 -19.16 41.67
N LEU A 335 -13.40 -18.69 41.06
CA LEU A 335 -13.85 -17.30 41.17
C LEU A 335 -15.03 -17.12 42.14
N PRO A 336 -15.18 -15.93 42.76
CA PRO A 336 -16.36 -15.63 43.57
C PRO A 336 -17.65 -15.79 42.78
N ALA A 337 -18.74 -16.23 43.42
CA ALA A 337 -20.03 -16.45 42.76
C ALA A 337 -20.64 -15.19 42.09
N THR A 338 -20.16 -14.00 42.45
CA THR A 338 -20.57 -12.73 41.84
C THR A 338 -19.77 -12.36 40.59
N ALA A 339 -18.69 -13.07 40.28
CA ALA A 339 -17.88 -12.89 39.08
C ALA A 339 -18.65 -13.33 37.82
N SER A 340 -18.30 -12.77 36.67
CA SER A 340 -18.80 -13.28 35.38
C SER A 340 -17.80 -14.27 34.81
N VAL A 341 -18.22 -15.52 34.62
CA VAL A 341 -17.43 -16.57 33.94
C VAL A 341 -17.75 -16.68 32.44
N LYS A 342 -18.56 -15.76 31.91
CA LYS A 342 -18.76 -15.60 30.45
C LYS A 342 -17.60 -14.79 29.88
N ASN A 343 -17.52 -14.65 28.56
CA ASN A 343 -16.58 -13.74 27.91
C ASN A 343 -17.31 -12.41 27.60
N PRO A 344 -16.87 -11.25 28.13
CA PRO A 344 -15.69 -11.01 28.99
C PRO A 344 -15.77 -11.63 30.39
N VAL A 345 -14.63 -12.18 30.86
CA VAL A 345 -14.48 -12.74 32.20
C VAL A 345 -14.21 -11.59 33.18
N ASP A 346 -15.20 -11.30 34.04
CA ASP A 346 -15.12 -10.23 35.04
C ASP A 346 -14.69 -10.80 36.40
N VAL A 347 -13.43 -10.55 36.76
CA VAL A 347 -12.81 -11.00 38.01
C VAL A 347 -13.12 -10.11 39.21
N LEU A 348 -13.96 -9.08 39.04
CA LEU A 348 -14.39 -8.09 40.02
C LEU A 348 -13.33 -7.05 40.41
N GLY A 349 -13.79 -5.88 40.86
CA GLY A 349 -12.93 -4.73 41.17
C GLY A 349 -11.91 -4.93 42.30
N ASP A 350 -12.14 -5.91 43.17
CA ASP A 350 -11.25 -6.28 44.28
C ASP A 350 -10.27 -7.41 43.93
N ALA A 351 -10.17 -7.79 42.65
CA ALA A 351 -9.31 -8.87 42.20
C ALA A 351 -7.83 -8.68 42.59
N SER A 352 -7.27 -9.70 43.25
CA SER A 352 -5.84 -9.80 43.56
C SER A 352 -5.05 -10.32 42.34
N PRO A 353 -3.71 -10.18 42.33
CA PRO A 353 -2.85 -10.80 41.33
C PRO A 353 -3.11 -12.30 41.16
N GLU A 354 -3.33 -13.05 42.25
CA GLU A 354 -3.60 -14.50 42.20
C GLU A 354 -4.92 -14.81 41.50
N ARG A 355 -5.95 -13.98 41.67
CA ARG A 355 -7.24 -14.14 40.97
C ARG A 355 -7.07 -13.92 39.46
N TYR A 356 -6.26 -12.93 39.08
CA TYR A 356 -5.89 -12.72 37.69
C TYR A 356 -5.06 -13.87 37.11
N ALA A 357 -4.09 -14.39 37.86
CA ALA A 357 -3.25 -15.51 37.44
C ALA A 357 -4.10 -16.76 37.17
N PHE A 358 -4.93 -17.17 38.13
CA PHE A 358 -5.83 -18.31 37.97
C PHE A 358 -6.75 -18.16 36.74
N THR A 359 -7.31 -16.97 36.55
CA THR A 359 -8.21 -16.69 35.41
C THR A 359 -7.46 -16.76 34.09
N LEU A 360 -6.29 -16.14 34.01
CA LEU A 360 -5.47 -16.10 32.81
C LEU A 360 -5.00 -17.51 32.42
N GLU A 361 -4.52 -18.30 33.37
CA GLU A 361 -4.14 -19.72 33.15
C GLU A 361 -5.33 -20.52 32.58
N THR A 362 -6.49 -20.43 33.24
CA THR A 362 -7.69 -21.18 32.84
C THR A 362 -8.20 -20.78 31.45
N VAL A 363 -8.17 -19.48 31.12
CA VAL A 363 -8.59 -18.97 29.81
C VAL A 363 -7.60 -19.33 28.71
N LEU A 364 -6.30 -19.30 28.99
CA LEU A 364 -5.26 -19.68 28.02
C LEU A 364 -5.32 -21.17 27.66
N GLU A 365 -5.77 -22.04 28.57
CA GLU A 365 -5.99 -23.46 28.30
C GLU A 365 -7.19 -23.74 27.37
N ASP A 366 -8.14 -22.80 27.23
CA ASP A 366 -9.37 -23.03 26.46
C ASP A 366 -9.07 -23.10 24.94
N PRO A 367 -9.45 -24.19 24.24
CA PRO A 367 -9.15 -24.36 22.81
C PRO A 367 -9.91 -23.38 21.89
N ASN A 368 -10.95 -22.70 22.39
CA ASN A 368 -11.69 -21.69 21.63
C ASN A 368 -11.11 -20.28 21.73
N VAL A 369 -10.04 -20.10 22.53
CA VAL A 369 -9.37 -18.81 22.71
C VAL A 369 -8.09 -18.79 21.88
N ASP A 370 -8.00 -17.87 20.93
CA ASP A 370 -6.83 -17.67 20.07
C ASP A 370 -5.92 -16.54 20.58
N GLY A 371 -6.44 -15.63 21.42
CA GLY A 371 -5.69 -14.54 22.06
C GLY A 371 -6.43 -13.90 23.23
N VAL A 372 -5.73 -13.14 24.07
CA VAL A 372 -6.29 -12.51 25.28
C VAL A 372 -6.06 -10.99 25.29
N ILE A 373 -7.13 -10.24 25.54
CA ILE A 373 -7.05 -8.83 25.97
C ILE A 373 -7.11 -8.80 27.51
N TYR A 374 -6.01 -8.38 28.13
CA TYR A 374 -5.84 -8.37 29.58
C TYR A 374 -6.04 -6.95 30.13
N LEU A 375 -7.25 -6.65 30.61
CA LEU A 375 -7.73 -5.29 30.87
C LEU A 375 -7.85 -4.99 32.37
N VAL A 376 -7.08 -4.01 32.84
CA VAL A 376 -7.02 -3.64 34.26
C VAL A 376 -7.43 -2.18 34.43
N THR A 377 -8.32 -1.91 35.37
CA THR A 377 -8.68 -0.54 35.79
C THR A 377 -8.29 -0.25 37.23
N PRO A 378 -8.01 1.02 37.58
CA PRO A 378 -7.59 1.36 38.93
C PRO A 378 -8.76 1.34 39.90
N GLN A 379 -8.69 0.49 40.93
CA GLN A 379 -9.53 0.54 42.12
C GLN A 379 -8.68 0.89 43.36
N SER A 380 -9.32 1.14 44.51
CA SER A 380 -8.60 1.47 45.75
C SER A 380 -7.64 0.34 46.19
N VAL A 381 -8.05 -0.91 45.98
CA VAL A 381 -7.35 -2.14 46.42
C VAL A 381 -6.54 -2.83 45.31
N THR A 382 -6.55 -2.32 44.09
CA THR A 382 -5.78 -2.91 42.98
C THR A 382 -4.29 -2.85 43.30
N ASP A 383 -3.60 -3.97 43.05
CA ASP A 383 -2.13 -4.09 43.02
C ASP A 383 -1.67 -4.15 41.55
N PRO A 384 -1.35 -3.01 40.92
CA PRO A 384 -1.04 -2.97 39.50
C PRO A 384 0.23 -3.73 39.13
N GLU A 385 1.29 -3.56 39.91
CA GLU A 385 2.59 -4.18 39.67
C GLU A 385 2.50 -5.71 39.82
N GLY A 386 1.79 -6.21 40.82
CA GLY A 386 1.53 -7.64 40.97
C GLY A 386 0.73 -8.22 39.79
N ILE A 387 -0.33 -7.54 39.37
CA ILE A 387 -1.16 -7.94 38.22
C ILE A 387 -0.37 -7.87 36.89
N ALA A 388 0.56 -6.93 36.75
CA ALA A 388 1.46 -6.84 35.60
C ALA A 388 2.48 -7.99 35.59
N GLN A 389 3.04 -8.34 36.76
CA GLN A 389 3.96 -9.47 36.89
C GLN A 389 3.29 -10.78 36.42
N VAL A 390 2.01 -10.97 36.74
CA VAL A 390 1.23 -12.12 36.23
C VAL A 390 1.22 -12.17 34.71
N ALA A 391 0.91 -11.05 34.04
CA ALA A 391 0.90 -11.01 32.57
C ALA A 391 2.29 -11.34 31.99
N ILE A 392 3.36 -10.82 32.61
CA ILE A 392 4.76 -11.07 32.21
C ILE A 392 5.11 -12.56 32.31
N ASP A 393 4.78 -13.20 33.44
CA ASP A 393 5.13 -14.59 33.70
C ASP A 393 4.44 -15.58 32.73
N HIS A 394 3.31 -15.17 32.17
CA HIS A 394 2.52 -15.95 31.20
C HIS A 394 2.89 -15.65 29.75
N ALA A 395 3.09 -14.37 29.41
CA ALA A 395 3.40 -13.95 28.03
C ALA A 395 4.65 -14.65 27.48
N GLN A 396 5.62 -14.97 28.33
CA GLN A 396 6.85 -15.67 27.94
C GLN A 396 6.69 -17.18 27.71
N LYS A 397 5.56 -17.78 28.10
CA LYS A 397 5.35 -19.24 28.10
C LYS A 397 4.22 -19.72 27.18
N THR A 398 3.41 -18.80 26.66
CA THR A 398 2.21 -19.10 25.89
C THR A 398 2.45 -18.96 24.38
N GLU A 399 1.73 -19.74 23.57
CA GLU A 399 1.64 -19.54 22.12
C GLU A 399 0.52 -18.57 21.71
N LYS A 400 -0.31 -18.13 22.66
CA LYS A 400 -1.45 -17.23 22.42
C LYS A 400 -1.08 -15.80 22.83
N PRO A 401 -1.28 -14.78 21.98
CA PRO A 401 -0.92 -13.40 22.33
C PRO A 401 -1.70 -12.90 23.55
N ILE A 402 -0.99 -12.20 24.44
CA ILE A 402 -1.56 -11.46 25.57
C ILE A 402 -1.26 -9.98 25.36
N LEU A 403 -2.30 -9.19 25.11
CA LEU A 403 -2.17 -7.74 24.96
C LEU A 403 -2.80 -7.04 26.17
N CYS A 404 -1.97 -6.31 26.92
CA CYS A 404 -2.38 -5.68 28.16
C CYS A 404 -3.01 -4.30 27.91
N SER A 405 -4.00 -3.93 28.71
CA SER A 405 -4.51 -2.57 28.77
C SER A 405 -4.67 -2.17 30.23
N PHE A 406 -3.62 -1.59 30.80
CA PHE A 406 -3.67 -0.93 32.10
C PHE A 406 -4.33 0.44 31.91
N PHE A 407 -5.67 0.43 31.86
CA PHE A 407 -6.50 1.58 31.50
C PHE A 407 -6.62 2.56 32.67
N GLY A 408 -5.65 3.47 32.76
CA GLY A 408 -5.54 4.44 33.85
C GLY A 408 -4.44 5.46 33.58
N GLY A 409 -4.00 6.16 34.62
CA GLY A 409 -2.93 7.17 34.51
C GLY A 409 -1.85 6.93 35.55
N THR A 410 -1.67 7.90 36.45
CA THR A 410 -0.58 7.92 37.43
C THR A 410 -0.46 6.67 38.30
N ARG A 411 -1.56 5.95 38.58
CA ARG A 411 -1.54 4.71 39.37
C ARG A 411 -0.90 3.51 38.67
N PHE A 412 -0.67 3.58 37.36
CA PHE A 412 -0.12 2.47 36.58
C PHE A 412 1.32 2.69 36.10
N ILE A 413 1.95 3.84 36.40
CA ILE A 413 3.32 4.14 35.94
C ILE A 413 4.32 3.01 36.29
N GLY A 414 4.22 2.41 37.49
CA GLY A 414 5.09 1.31 37.91
C GLY A 414 4.85 0.03 37.10
N ALA A 415 3.59 -0.37 36.94
CA ALA A 415 3.19 -1.52 36.13
C ALA A 415 3.55 -1.33 34.64
N GLU A 416 3.31 -0.14 34.07
CA GLU A 416 3.66 0.20 32.70
C GLU A 416 5.17 0.09 32.46
N LYS A 417 5.99 0.59 33.38
CA LYS A 417 7.44 0.47 33.33
C LYS A 417 7.88 -1.00 33.38
N LEU A 418 7.30 -1.79 34.27
CA LEU A 418 7.62 -3.21 34.40
C LEU A 418 7.28 -4.00 33.11
N LEU A 419 6.11 -3.75 32.52
CA LEU A 419 5.69 -4.36 31.25
C LEU A 419 6.62 -3.95 30.11
N ALA A 420 6.99 -2.67 30.03
CA ALA A 420 7.90 -2.15 29.01
C ALA A 420 9.32 -2.75 29.13
N GLU A 421 9.87 -2.85 30.35
CA GLU A 421 11.17 -3.48 30.61
C GLU A 421 11.19 -4.98 30.27
N LYS A 422 10.05 -5.66 30.41
CA LYS A 422 9.89 -7.09 30.09
C LYS A 422 9.31 -7.34 28.71
N GLN A 423 9.18 -6.29 27.89
CA GLN A 423 8.70 -6.34 26.51
C GLN A 423 7.33 -7.02 26.35
N VAL A 424 6.39 -6.72 27.26
CA VAL A 424 4.98 -7.12 27.13
C VAL A 424 4.16 -5.93 26.63
N PRO A 425 3.47 -6.05 25.47
CA PRO A 425 2.68 -4.96 24.92
C PRO A 425 1.60 -4.47 25.90
N ASN A 426 1.60 -3.16 26.17
CA ASN A 426 0.60 -2.50 27.01
C ASN A 426 0.09 -1.21 26.37
N TYR A 427 -1.24 -1.03 26.42
CA TYR A 427 -1.94 0.07 25.79
C TYR A 427 -2.72 0.88 26.82
N LEU A 428 -2.68 2.20 26.68
CA LEU A 428 -3.47 3.10 27.53
C LEU A 428 -4.98 2.87 27.33
N TYR A 429 -5.41 2.70 26.08
CA TYR A 429 -6.82 2.50 25.75
C TYR A 429 -7.04 1.10 25.20
N PRO A 430 -8.06 0.35 25.68
CA PRO A 430 -8.29 -1.03 25.24
C PRO A 430 -8.59 -1.15 23.74
N LYS A 431 -9.18 -0.11 23.13
CA LYS A 431 -9.39 -0.06 21.67
C LYS A 431 -8.08 -0.22 20.87
N ARG A 432 -6.95 0.26 21.40
CA ARG A 432 -5.63 0.14 20.76
C ARG A 432 -5.09 -1.30 20.88
N ALA A 433 -5.31 -1.95 22.02
CA ALA A 433 -5.00 -3.37 22.21
C ALA A 433 -5.82 -4.24 21.24
N VAL A 434 -7.12 -3.95 21.09
CA VAL A 434 -8.00 -4.63 20.13
C VAL A 434 -7.51 -4.46 18.69
N LYS A 435 -7.18 -3.24 18.27
CA LYS A 435 -6.63 -3.00 16.92
C LYS A 435 -5.32 -3.77 16.70
N SER A 436 -4.43 -3.78 17.68
CA SER A 436 -3.17 -4.53 17.61
C SER A 436 -3.39 -6.04 17.55
N MET A 437 -4.40 -6.57 18.27
CA MET A 437 -4.79 -7.99 18.18
C MET A 437 -5.34 -8.33 16.79
N LYS A 438 -6.16 -7.44 16.20
CA LYS A 438 -6.63 -7.59 14.82
C LYS A 438 -5.47 -7.58 13.84
N THR A 439 -4.49 -6.69 14.01
CA THR A 439 -3.27 -6.65 13.19
C THR A 439 -2.45 -7.94 13.30
N LEU A 440 -2.32 -8.54 14.50
CA LEU A 440 -1.66 -9.85 14.66
C LEU A 440 -2.39 -10.96 13.87
N TYR A 441 -3.73 -10.98 13.93
CA TYR A 441 -4.53 -11.93 13.16
C TYR A 441 -4.44 -11.68 11.65
N ASP A 442 -4.52 -10.43 11.21
CA ASP A 442 -4.41 -10.06 9.79
C ASP A 442 -3.07 -10.49 9.21
N TYR A 443 -2.01 -10.31 9.99
CA TYR A 443 -0.71 -10.80 9.58
C TYR A 443 -0.65 -12.34 9.49
N THR A 444 -1.40 -13.06 10.33
CA THR A 444 -1.50 -14.53 10.22
C THR A 444 -2.10 -14.92 8.87
N VAL A 445 -3.17 -14.23 8.45
CA VAL A 445 -3.80 -14.44 7.14
C VAL A 445 -2.86 -14.06 6.00
N ILE A 446 -2.22 -12.88 6.08
CA ILE A 446 -1.27 -12.39 5.06
C ILE A 446 -0.09 -13.34 4.89
N ARG A 447 0.47 -13.84 6.00
CA ARG A 447 1.64 -14.73 5.98
C ARG A 447 1.34 -16.05 5.28
N GLU A 448 0.10 -16.51 5.36
CA GLU A 448 -0.39 -17.75 4.74
C GLU A 448 -0.99 -17.51 3.34
N GLN A 449 -1.02 -16.26 2.88
CA GLN A 449 -1.54 -15.90 1.56
C GLN A 449 -0.58 -16.38 0.45
N ASP A 450 -1.16 -17.03 -0.56
CA ASP A 450 -0.47 -17.35 -1.80
C ASP A 450 -0.60 -16.20 -2.80
N TYR A 451 0.48 -15.97 -3.56
CA TYR A 451 0.52 -15.01 -4.67
C TYR A 451 0.72 -15.76 -6.00
N PRO A 452 -0.31 -16.45 -6.51
CA PRO A 452 -0.21 -17.16 -7.77
C PRO A 452 0.07 -16.18 -8.91
N LYS A 453 0.79 -16.66 -9.93
CA LYS A 453 1.00 -15.90 -11.15
C LYS A 453 -0.33 -15.67 -11.87
N SER A 454 -0.44 -14.52 -12.51
CA SER A 454 -1.55 -14.24 -13.42
C SER A 454 -1.60 -15.27 -14.55
N PRO A 455 -2.80 -15.73 -14.94
CA PRO A 455 -2.95 -16.61 -16.08
C PRO A 455 -2.58 -15.91 -17.39
N GLU A 456 -2.11 -16.68 -18.37
CA GLU A 456 -1.91 -16.23 -19.74
C GLU A 456 -3.00 -16.83 -20.64
N PHE A 457 -3.56 -15.99 -21.50
CA PHE A 457 -4.55 -16.34 -22.50
C PHE A 457 -3.95 -16.21 -23.90
N ASP A 458 -4.43 -17.06 -24.81
CA ASP A 458 -4.13 -16.91 -26.23
C ASP A 458 -4.78 -15.63 -26.76
N ALA A 459 -3.98 -14.77 -27.38
CA ALA A 459 -4.39 -13.45 -27.84
C ALA A 459 -3.69 -13.10 -29.16
N ASP A 460 -4.43 -12.48 -30.09
CA ASP A 460 -3.87 -11.97 -31.34
C ASP A 460 -3.19 -10.61 -31.11
N LYS A 461 -2.00 -10.67 -30.49
CA LYS A 461 -1.19 -9.47 -30.21
C LYS A 461 -0.79 -8.72 -31.49
N ASN A 462 -0.70 -9.40 -32.63
CA ASN A 462 -0.34 -8.74 -33.90
C ASN A 462 -1.48 -7.85 -34.39
N LEU A 463 -2.73 -8.31 -34.29
CA LEU A 463 -3.90 -7.50 -34.63
C LEU A 463 -3.95 -6.22 -33.79
N VAL A 464 -3.79 -6.34 -32.46
CA VAL A 464 -3.81 -5.18 -31.56
C VAL A 464 -2.68 -4.21 -31.85
N LYS A 465 -1.46 -4.73 -32.07
CA LYS A 465 -0.31 -3.91 -32.45
C LYS A 465 -0.57 -3.12 -33.74
N ASN A 466 -1.10 -3.76 -34.78
CA ASN A 466 -1.43 -3.11 -36.04
C ASN A 466 -2.49 -2.00 -35.85
N ILE A 467 -3.51 -2.23 -35.03
CA ILE A 467 -4.54 -1.22 -34.71
C ILE A 467 -3.91 -0.01 -34.01
N ILE A 468 -3.03 -0.23 -33.03
CA ILE A 468 -2.35 0.84 -32.29
C ILE A 468 -1.40 1.62 -33.21
N GLU A 469 -0.66 0.93 -34.08
CA GLU A 469 0.26 1.55 -35.04
C GLU A 469 -0.50 2.41 -36.06
N ASP A 470 -1.59 1.90 -36.66
CA ASP A 470 -2.45 2.66 -37.59
C ASP A 470 -3.07 3.90 -36.92
N ALA A 471 -3.53 3.77 -35.68
CA ALA A 471 -4.05 4.90 -34.91
C ALA A 471 -2.97 5.98 -34.70
N ARG A 472 -1.75 5.59 -34.35
CA ARG A 472 -0.61 6.50 -34.17
C ARG A 472 -0.21 7.18 -35.48
N GLU A 473 -0.13 6.44 -36.58
CA GLU A 473 0.17 7.01 -37.90
C GLU A 473 -0.85 8.06 -38.33
N LYS A 474 -2.12 7.89 -37.94
CA LYS A 474 -3.22 8.83 -38.18
C LYS A 474 -3.31 9.96 -37.14
N GLY A 475 -2.43 10.00 -36.13
CA GLY A 475 -2.50 10.96 -35.02
C GLY A 475 -3.77 10.83 -34.16
N LYS A 476 -4.39 9.65 -34.15
CA LYS A 476 -5.61 9.34 -33.41
C LYS A 476 -5.25 8.80 -32.02
N HIS A 477 -5.55 9.58 -30.98
CA HIS A 477 -5.27 9.20 -29.58
C HIS A 477 -6.44 8.50 -28.88
N THR A 478 -7.67 8.69 -29.37
CA THR A 478 -8.86 7.99 -28.86
C THR A 478 -9.36 7.01 -29.91
N LEU A 479 -9.41 5.73 -29.56
CA LEU A 479 -9.93 4.66 -30.41
C LEU A 479 -11.43 4.50 -30.21
N GLY A 480 -12.15 4.30 -31.32
CA GLY A 480 -13.60 4.18 -31.34
C GLY A 480 -13.98 2.71 -31.48
N LEU A 481 -14.49 2.33 -32.64
CA LEU A 481 -14.99 0.99 -32.92
C LEU A 481 -13.88 -0.06 -32.99
N GLU A 482 -12.66 0.37 -33.34
CA GLU A 482 -11.47 -0.49 -33.35
C GLU A 482 -11.18 -1.10 -31.98
N SER A 483 -11.64 -0.44 -30.91
CA SER A 483 -11.56 -0.92 -29.52
C SER A 483 -12.28 -2.27 -29.33
N LEU A 484 -13.40 -2.52 -30.02
CA LEU A 484 -14.10 -3.81 -29.91
C LEU A 484 -13.31 -4.95 -30.56
N ASP A 485 -12.53 -4.68 -31.60
CA ASP A 485 -11.67 -5.69 -32.21
C ASP A 485 -10.45 -6.01 -31.33
N ILE A 486 -9.97 -5.03 -30.56
CA ILE A 486 -8.97 -5.27 -29.50
C ILE A 486 -9.52 -6.22 -28.43
N LEU A 487 -10.77 -6.04 -27.97
CA LEU A 487 -11.40 -6.96 -27.02
C LEU A 487 -11.50 -8.39 -27.59
N LYS A 488 -11.98 -8.52 -28.83
CA LYS A 488 -12.07 -9.83 -29.50
C LYS A 488 -10.71 -10.48 -29.66
N ALA A 489 -9.65 -9.71 -29.93
CA ALA A 489 -8.29 -10.23 -30.04
C ALA A 489 -7.79 -10.90 -28.76
N TYR A 490 -8.33 -10.51 -27.59
CA TYR A 490 -8.07 -11.11 -26.28
C TYR A 490 -9.16 -12.11 -25.85
N GLY A 491 -10.12 -12.44 -26.72
CA GLY A 491 -11.21 -13.37 -26.43
C GLY A 491 -12.29 -12.81 -25.51
N ILE A 492 -12.35 -11.49 -25.30
CA ILE A 492 -13.39 -10.86 -24.49
C ILE A 492 -14.68 -10.79 -25.32
N PRO A 493 -15.80 -11.37 -24.85
CA PRO A 493 -17.05 -11.37 -25.60
C PRO A 493 -17.63 -9.96 -25.78
N THR A 494 -17.95 -9.60 -27.02
CA THR A 494 -18.56 -8.30 -27.39
C THR A 494 -19.94 -8.51 -27.98
N VAL A 495 -20.85 -7.55 -27.80
CA VAL A 495 -22.14 -7.57 -28.48
C VAL A 495 -21.96 -7.56 -30.01
N GLY A 496 -22.76 -8.37 -30.71
CA GLY A 496 -22.80 -8.37 -32.18
C GLY A 496 -23.07 -6.96 -32.70
N THR A 497 -22.14 -6.45 -33.52
CA THR A 497 -22.12 -5.07 -33.99
C THR A 497 -21.93 -5.05 -35.50
N ALA A 498 -22.73 -4.25 -36.21
CA ALA A 498 -22.51 -3.91 -37.62
C ALA A 498 -22.36 -2.40 -37.78
N ILE A 499 -21.49 -2.00 -38.71
CA ILE A 499 -21.30 -0.59 -39.08
C ILE A 499 -21.75 -0.45 -40.52
N THR A 500 -22.64 0.49 -40.76
CA THR A 500 -23.28 0.66 -42.05
C THR A 500 -23.30 2.14 -42.44
N THR A 501 -23.12 2.42 -43.72
CA THR A 501 -23.00 3.79 -44.24
C THR A 501 -24.20 4.22 -45.06
N THR A 502 -25.11 3.29 -45.33
CA THR A 502 -26.34 3.53 -46.09
C THR A 502 -27.55 2.91 -45.38
N GLU A 503 -28.75 3.45 -45.64
CA GLU A 503 -30.01 2.90 -45.11
C GLU A 503 -30.19 1.43 -45.52
N GLU A 504 -29.89 1.09 -46.78
CA GLU A 504 -30.04 -0.26 -47.32
C GLU A 504 -29.13 -1.27 -46.61
N GLU A 505 -27.86 -0.92 -46.41
CA GLU A 505 -26.92 -1.73 -45.62
C GLU A 505 -27.40 -1.88 -44.17
N THR A 506 -27.90 -0.79 -43.57
CA THR A 506 -28.38 -0.77 -42.18
C THR A 506 -29.55 -1.73 -41.97
N VAL A 507 -30.51 -1.75 -42.90
CA VAL A 507 -31.67 -2.66 -42.84
C VAL A 507 -31.21 -4.11 -43.03
N LYS A 508 -30.30 -4.37 -43.97
CA LYS A 508 -29.76 -5.72 -44.17
C LYS A 508 -29.04 -6.23 -42.92
N ALA A 509 -28.20 -5.40 -42.31
CA ALA A 509 -27.53 -5.72 -41.06
C ALA A 509 -28.54 -5.94 -39.92
N ALA A 510 -29.63 -5.19 -39.88
CA ALA A 510 -30.71 -5.36 -38.89
C ALA A 510 -31.35 -6.76 -38.97
N GLU A 511 -31.62 -7.23 -40.18
CA GLU A 511 -32.19 -8.56 -40.41
C GLU A 511 -31.21 -9.68 -40.03
N GLU A 512 -29.91 -9.48 -40.24
CA GLU A 512 -28.86 -10.45 -39.88
C GLU A 512 -28.64 -10.52 -38.35
N ILE A 513 -28.65 -9.39 -37.64
CA ILE A 513 -28.45 -9.34 -36.17
C ILE A 513 -29.71 -9.79 -35.42
N GLY A 514 -30.89 -9.37 -35.90
CA GLY A 514 -32.19 -9.64 -35.29
C GLY A 514 -32.60 -8.64 -34.20
N TYR A 515 -33.92 -8.44 -34.09
CA TYR A 515 -34.57 -7.43 -33.22
C TYR A 515 -34.77 -7.91 -31.76
N PRO A 516 -34.93 -6.99 -30.78
CA PRO A 516 -34.82 -5.53 -30.88
C PRO A 516 -33.37 -5.04 -31.01
N LEU A 517 -33.19 -3.89 -31.67
CA LEU A 517 -31.88 -3.28 -31.95
C LEU A 517 -31.73 -1.89 -31.32
N VAL A 518 -30.47 -1.51 -31.16
CA VAL A 518 -30.01 -0.16 -30.85
C VAL A 518 -29.20 0.36 -32.04
N MET A 519 -29.46 1.60 -32.45
CA MET A 519 -28.66 2.31 -33.45
C MET A 519 -27.95 3.49 -32.77
N LYS A 520 -26.65 3.61 -32.99
CA LYS A 520 -25.80 4.70 -32.49
C LYS A 520 -25.11 5.41 -33.68
N ILE A 521 -25.00 6.73 -33.62
CA ILE A 521 -24.27 7.49 -34.65
C ILE A 521 -22.76 7.26 -34.52
N VAL A 522 -22.06 7.14 -35.66
CA VAL A 522 -20.59 7.07 -35.70
C VAL A 522 -20.05 8.40 -36.23
N SER A 523 -19.37 9.16 -35.37
CA SER A 523 -18.75 10.43 -35.73
C SER A 523 -17.58 10.74 -34.78
N PRO A 524 -16.39 11.11 -35.30
CA PRO A 524 -15.25 11.51 -34.47
C PRO A 524 -15.52 12.75 -33.60
N GLN A 525 -16.38 13.66 -34.06
CA GLN A 525 -16.70 14.92 -33.39
C GLN A 525 -17.78 14.78 -32.30
N ILE A 526 -18.56 13.69 -32.32
CA ILE A 526 -19.71 13.51 -31.43
C ILE A 526 -19.35 12.50 -30.32
N SER A 527 -18.92 13.04 -29.17
CA SER A 527 -18.62 12.22 -27.98
C SER A 527 -19.90 11.86 -27.21
N HIS A 528 -20.74 12.85 -26.87
CA HIS A 528 -22.02 12.65 -26.16
C HIS A 528 -23.18 12.39 -27.14
N LYS A 529 -23.24 11.15 -27.66
CA LYS A 529 -24.20 10.74 -28.71
C LYS A 529 -25.67 10.96 -28.31
N SER A 530 -26.02 10.79 -27.05
CA SER A 530 -27.39 10.95 -26.55
C SER A 530 -27.92 12.38 -26.73
N ASP A 531 -27.08 13.39 -26.51
CA ASP A 531 -27.49 14.81 -26.47
C ASP A 531 -27.94 15.33 -27.84
N VAL A 532 -27.33 14.80 -28.90
CA VAL A 532 -27.69 15.13 -30.28
C VAL A 532 -28.82 14.25 -30.82
N GLY A 533 -29.27 13.25 -30.07
CA GLY A 533 -30.24 12.24 -30.53
C GLY A 533 -29.60 11.11 -31.34
N GLY A 534 -28.28 10.95 -31.23
CA GLY A 534 -27.46 9.94 -31.89
C GLY A 534 -27.54 8.55 -31.26
N ILE A 535 -28.54 8.26 -30.42
CA ILE A 535 -28.87 6.92 -29.94
C ILE A 535 -30.38 6.69 -30.13
N LYS A 536 -30.75 5.60 -30.81
CA LYS A 536 -32.13 5.15 -30.99
C LYS A 536 -32.26 3.73 -30.44
N LEU A 537 -33.18 3.56 -29.49
CA LEU A 537 -33.44 2.31 -28.77
C LEU A 537 -34.75 1.68 -29.25
N ASN A 538 -34.98 0.41 -28.89
CA ASN A 538 -36.22 -0.32 -29.15
C ASN A 538 -36.61 -0.36 -30.65
N LEU A 539 -35.65 -0.53 -31.54
CA LEU A 539 -35.94 -0.73 -32.96
C LEU A 539 -36.42 -2.18 -33.13
N ASN A 540 -37.72 -2.38 -33.36
CA ASN A 540 -38.36 -3.69 -33.34
C ASN A 540 -38.64 -4.23 -34.76
N SER A 541 -38.42 -3.42 -35.79
CA SER A 541 -38.73 -3.75 -37.17
C SER A 541 -37.81 -3.03 -38.16
N ALA A 542 -37.79 -3.47 -39.42
CA ALA A 542 -37.05 -2.81 -40.48
C ALA A 542 -37.54 -1.36 -40.72
N ASP A 543 -38.83 -1.09 -40.52
CA ASP A 543 -39.38 0.26 -40.66
C ASP A 543 -38.90 1.18 -39.54
N ASP A 544 -38.79 0.69 -38.30
CA ASP A 544 -38.19 1.44 -37.19
C ASP A 544 -36.72 1.81 -37.50
N VAL A 545 -35.96 0.86 -38.06
CA VAL A 545 -34.55 1.05 -38.44
C VAL A 545 -34.42 2.12 -39.53
N LYS A 546 -35.25 2.07 -40.59
CA LYS A 546 -35.24 3.10 -41.65
C LYS A 546 -35.59 4.47 -41.10
N ALA A 547 -36.62 4.55 -40.27
CA ALA A 547 -37.05 5.80 -39.66
C ALA A 547 -35.95 6.39 -38.77
N ALA A 548 -35.32 5.56 -37.93
CA ALA A 548 -34.21 5.95 -37.06
C ALA A 548 -32.98 6.43 -37.86
N TYR A 549 -32.61 5.72 -38.93
CA TYR A 549 -31.48 6.09 -39.78
C TYR A 549 -31.67 7.45 -40.43
N ARG A 550 -32.84 7.67 -41.06
CA ARG A 550 -33.16 8.95 -41.70
C ARG A 550 -33.18 10.09 -40.70
N ASP A 551 -33.84 9.87 -39.56
CA ASP A 551 -33.92 10.87 -38.49
C ASP A 551 -32.53 11.29 -37.97
N MET A 552 -31.60 10.35 -37.79
CA MET A 552 -30.23 10.69 -37.40
C MET A 552 -29.49 11.46 -38.49
N MET A 553 -29.53 10.99 -39.74
CA MET A 553 -28.80 11.58 -40.86
C MET A 553 -29.33 12.95 -41.27
N GLU A 554 -30.60 13.25 -41.02
CA GLU A 554 -31.20 14.56 -41.29
C GLU A 554 -31.01 15.53 -40.12
N ASN A 555 -31.25 15.11 -38.87
CA ASN A 555 -31.31 16.04 -37.73
C ASN A 555 -29.97 16.31 -37.05
N ILE A 556 -29.02 15.35 -37.07
CA ILE A 556 -27.73 15.56 -36.39
C ILE A 556 -26.91 16.65 -37.08
N PRO A 557 -26.81 16.72 -38.43
CA PRO A 557 -26.11 17.81 -39.10
C PRO A 557 -26.72 19.20 -38.85
N GLU A 558 -28.01 19.30 -38.51
CA GLU A 558 -28.61 20.59 -38.13
C GLU A 558 -28.14 21.06 -36.75
N LYS A 559 -27.88 20.12 -35.82
CA LYS A 559 -27.43 20.41 -34.45
C LYS A 559 -25.92 20.58 -34.37
N GLU A 560 -25.18 19.78 -35.14
CA GLU A 560 -23.72 19.75 -35.18
C GLU A 560 -23.24 19.85 -36.65
N PRO A 561 -23.23 21.05 -37.25
CA PRO A 561 -22.94 21.24 -38.68
C PRO A 561 -21.51 20.85 -39.08
N ASP A 562 -20.58 20.88 -38.13
CA ASP A 562 -19.18 20.56 -38.33
C ASP A 562 -18.86 19.07 -38.09
N ALA A 563 -19.84 18.27 -37.67
CA ALA A 563 -19.65 16.85 -37.40
C ALA A 563 -19.65 16.03 -38.70
N VAL A 564 -18.63 15.17 -38.86
CA VAL A 564 -18.57 14.22 -39.96
C VAL A 564 -19.25 12.94 -39.51
N LEU A 565 -20.35 12.58 -40.17
CA LEU A 565 -21.07 11.32 -39.92
C LEU A 565 -20.48 10.22 -40.80
N GLU A 566 -19.84 9.23 -40.17
CA GLU A 566 -19.20 8.10 -40.87
C GLU A 566 -20.18 6.94 -41.11
N GLY A 567 -21.37 7.00 -40.52
CA GLY A 567 -22.41 5.99 -40.65
C GLY A 567 -23.14 5.77 -39.32
N VAL A 568 -23.75 4.59 -39.17
CA VAL A 568 -24.37 4.14 -37.92
C VAL A 568 -23.80 2.81 -37.47
N GLN A 569 -23.75 2.64 -36.15
CA GLN A 569 -23.43 1.40 -35.48
C GLN A 569 -24.76 0.76 -35.04
N LEU A 570 -25.00 -0.47 -35.48
CA LEU A 570 -26.18 -1.25 -35.15
C LEU A 570 -25.81 -2.41 -34.23
N GLN A 571 -26.49 -2.53 -33.09
CA GLN A 571 -26.23 -3.54 -32.06
C GLN A 571 -27.53 -4.19 -31.60
N LYS A 572 -27.45 -5.45 -31.16
CA LYS A 572 -28.57 -6.10 -30.49
C LYS A 572 -28.86 -5.41 -29.15
N MET A 573 -30.13 -5.09 -28.90
CA MET A 573 -30.55 -4.55 -27.61
C MET A 573 -30.60 -5.67 -26.58
N LEU A 574 -29.67 -5.65 -25.63
CA LEU A 574 -29.60 -6.62 -24.54
C LEU A 574 -30.63 -6.28 -23.44
N SER A 575 -31.18 -7.31 -22.79
CA SER A 575 -32.11 -7.16 -21.66
C SER A 575 -31.87 -8.25 -20.62
N GLY A 576 -32.24 -7.99 -19.36
CA GLY A 576 -32.15 -8.98 -18.27
C GLY A 576 -30.78 -9.14 -17.60
N GLY A 577 -29.76 -8.43 -18.07
CA GLY A 577 -28.44 -8.37 -17.43
C GLY A 577 -28.29 -7.24 -16.43
N THR A 578 -27.26 -7.34 -15.59
CA THR A 578 -26.78 -6.25 -14.72
C THR A 578 -25.60 -5.56 -15.42
N GLU A 579 -25.61 -4.22 -15.44
CA GLU A 579 -24.50 -3.45 -15.99
C GLU A 579 -23.37 -3.33 -14.95
N VAL A 580 -22.15 -3.66 -15.37
CA VAL A 580 -20.92 -3.41 -14.61
C VAL A 580 -19.95 -2.58 -15.45
N ILE A 581 -18.99 -1.94 -14.79
CA ILE A 581 -17.93 -1.17 -15.44
C ILE A 581 -16.58 -1.84 -15.16
N ILE A 582 -15.73 -1.92 -16.18
CA ILE A 582 -14.31 -2.26 -16.00
C ILE A 582 -13.48 -1.18 -16.66
N GLY A 583 -12.63 -0.52 -15.88
CA GLY A 583 -11.74 0.53 -16.35
C GLY A 583 -10.26 0.20 -16.12
N MET A 584 -9.39 0.95 -16.77
CA MET A 584 -7.96 1.00 -16.46
C MET A 584 -7.44 2.41 -16.71
N ILE A 585 -6.61 2.89 -15.78
CA ILE A 585 -5.80 4.10 -15.97
C ILE A 585 -4.33 3.80 -15.68
N GLN A 586 -3.42 4.54 -16.31
CA GLN A 586 -1.99 4.46 -16.00
C GLN A 586 -1.65 5.32 -14.77
N ASP A 587 -1.29 4.66 -13.67
CA ASP A 587 -0.69 5.31 -12.50
C ASP A 587 0.82 5.52 -12.72
N PRO A 588 1.37 6.70 -12.41
CA PRO A 588 2.79 7.00 -12.65
C PRO A 588 3.77 6.18 -11.78
N THR A 589 3.31 5.60 -10.66
CA THR A 589 4.13 4.78 -9.77
C THR A 589 3.98 3.28 -10.06
N PHE A 590 2.74 2.81 -10.18
CA PHE A 590 2.43 1.37 -10.24
C PHE A 590 2.07 0.86 -11.64
N GLY A 591 1.92 1.74 -12.63
CA GLY A 591 1.53 1.37 -13.98
C GLY A 591 0.02 1.15 -14.10
N SER A 592 -0.40 0.13 -14.84
CA SER A 592 -1.82 -0.10 -15.15
C SER A 592 -2.64 -0.43 -13.90
N MET A 593 -3.49 0.50 -13.48
CA MET A 593 -4.44 0.33 -12.39
C MET A 593 -5.82 0.03 -12.97
N LEU A 594 -6.29 -1.20 -12.77
CA LEU A 594 -7.63 -1.66 -13.10
C LEU A 594 -8.65 -1.13 -12.10
N MET A 595 -9.88 -0.95 -12.57
CA MET A 595 -11.05 -0.56 -11.79
C MET A 595 -12.22 -1.49 -12.12
N PHE A 596 -12.97 -1.91 -11.11
CA PHE A 596 -14.24 -2.62 -11.24
C PHE A 596 -15.32 -1.94 -10.39
N GLY A 597 -16.56 -1.89 -10.89
CA GLY A 597 -17.73 -1.42 -10.14
C GLY A 597 -19.05 -1.78 -10.82
N LEU A 598 -20.18 -1.49 -10.18
CA LEU A 598 -21.50 -1.59 -10.83
C LEU A 598 -21.72 -0.40 -11.76
N GLY A 599 -22.11 -0.66 -13.00
CA GLY A 599 -22.28 0.32 -14.07
C GLY A 599 -23.57 1.13 -13.98
N GLY A 600 -23.79 2.00 -14.96
CA GLY A 600 -24.95 2.90 -15.03
C GLY A 600 -24.83 4.10 -14.07
N ILE A 601 -25.97 4.61 -13.61
CA ILE A 601 -26.02 5.79 -12.71
C ILE A 601 -25.34 5.55 -11.33
N TYR A 602 -24.99 4.31 -11.02
CA TYR A 602 -24.48 3.93 -9.70
C TYR A 602 -23.00 4.26 -9.51
N VAL A 603 -22.18 4.23 -10.58
CA VAL A 603 -20.74 4.58 -10.49
C VAL A 603 -20.56 6.03 -10.06
N GLU A 604 -21.26 6.96 -10.72
CA GLU A 604 -21.13 8.40 -10.50
C GLU A 604 -21.73 8.88 -9.16
N VAL A 605 -22.67 8.11 -8.58
CA VAL A 605 -23.42 8.51 -7.39
C VAL A 605 -22.95 7.80 -6.11
N LEU A 606 -22.50 6.55 -6.21
CA LEU A 606 -22.14 5.72 -5.06
C LEU A 606 -20.63 5.58 -4.83
N GLU A 607 -19.81 5.88 -5.85
CA GLU A 607 -18.35 5.72 -5.83
C GLU A 607 -17.96 4.31 -5.33
N ASP A 608 -18.74 3.30 -5.75
CA ASP A 608 -18.61 1.93 -5.29
C ASP A 608 -17.74 1.12 -6.25
N VAL A 609 -16.43 1.38 -6.17
CA VAL A 609 -15.42 0.79 -7.05
C VAL A 609 -14.31 0.11 -6.26
N LYS A 610 -13.65 -0.85 -6.92
CA LYS A 610 -12.44 -1.50 -6.44
C LYS A 610 -11.33 -1.41 -7.46
N PHE A 611 -10.13 -1.17 -6.96
CA PHE A 611 -8.92 -1.00 -7.76
C PHE A 611 -7.95 -2.16 -7.54
N ALA A 612 -7.19 -2.50 -8.58
CA ALA A 612 -6.09 -3.43 -8.51
C ALA A 612 -4.99 -3.02 -9.51
N ILE A 613 -3.74 -3.30 -9.19
CA ILE A 613 -2.61 -3.11 -10.08
C ILE A 613 -2.44 -4.36 -10.95
N ALA A 614 -2.40 -4.18 -12.26
CA ALA A 614 -2.12 -5.24 -13.21
C ALA A 614 -0.62 -5.60 -13.22
N PRO A 615 -0.26 -6.88 -13.46
CA PRO A 615 -1.17 -7.98 -13.75
C PRO A 615 -1.84 -8.55 -12.48
N VAL A 616 -3.12 -8.94 -12.59
CA VAL A 616 -3.90 -9.54 -11.49
C VAL A 616 -4.08 -11.04 -11.67
N ASN A 617 -4.19 -11.78 -10.57
CA ASN A 617 -4.53 -13.21 -10.58
C ASN A 617 -6.03 -13.45 -10.31
N GLU A 618 -6.47 -14.71 -10.40
CA GLU A 618 -7.89 -15.07 -10.24
C GLU A 618 -8.45 -14.67 -8.86
N GLY A 619 -7.65 -14.84 -7.80
CA GLY A 619 -8.04 -14.45 -6.45
C GLY A 619 -8.23 -12.94 -6.33
N GLU A 620 -7.32 -12.16 -6.91
CA GLU A 620 -7.38 -10.70 -6.93
C GLU A 620 -8.58 -10.19 -7.76
N ALA A 621 -8.85 -10.80 -8.93
CA ALA A 621 -10.02 -10.46 -9.74
C ALA A 621 -11.34 -10.74 -8.98
N LYS A 622 -11.43 -11.88 -8.29
CA LYS A 622 -12.58 -12.22 -7.44
C LYS A 622 -12.71 -11.30 -6.23
N ASP A 623 -11.58 -10.88 -5.65
CA ASP A 623 -11.56 -9.92 -4.54
C ASP A 623 -12.11 -8.54 -4.96
N MET A 624 -11.71 -8.05 -6.15
CA MET A 624 -12.27 -6.81 -6.72
C MET A 624 -13.80 -6.88 -6.82
N ILE A 625 -14.35 -8.02 -7.25
CA ILE A 625 -15.80 -8.21 -7.43
C ILE A 625 -16.52 -8.35 -6.08
N LYS A 626 -15.93 -9.06 -5.13
CA LYS A 626 -16.56 -9.33 -3.84
C LYS A 626 -16.60 -8.11 -2.92
N ASN A 627 -15.60 -7.24 -3.01
CA ASN A 627 -15.42 -6.17 -2.01
C ASN A 627 -16.07 -4.82 -2.39
N ILE A 628 -16.81 -4.74 -3.49
CA ILE A 628 -17.72 -3.59 -3.68
C ILE A 628 -18.85 -3.63 -2.64
N LYS A 629 -19.33 -2.47 -2.18
CA LYS A 629 -20.41 -2.34 -1.18
C LYS A 629 -21.70 -3.00 -1.66
N THR A 630 -21.90 -3.06 -2.97
CA THR A 630 -23.12 -3.54 -3.63
C THR A 630 -23.00 -4.96 -4.19
N HIS A 631 -22.01 -5.76 -3.75
CA HIS A 631 -21.79 -7.11 -4.27
C HIS A 631 -23.02 -8.02 -4.16
N GLU A 632 -23.87 -7.82 -3.13
CA GLU A 632 -25.09 -8.60 -2.92
C GLU A 632 -26.08 -8.50 -4.11
N LEU A 633 -25.98 -7.45 -4.92
CA LEU A 633 -26.76 -7.33 -6.16
C LEU A 633 -26.31 -8.34 -7.23
N LEU A 634 -25.03 -8.71 -7.25
CA LEU A 634 -24.48 -9.75 -8.12
C LEU A 634 -24.82 -11.16 -7.58
N GLU A 635 -24.94 -11.34 -6.27
CA GLU A 635 -25.33 -12.62 -5.67
C GLU A 635 -26.83 -12.94 -5.77
N GLY A 636 -27.65 -12.00 -6.25
CA GLY A 636 -29.10 -12.21 -6.41
C GLY A 636 -29.91 -11.66 -5.23
N ALA A 637 -29.96 -10.33 -5.11
CA ALA A 637 -30.77 -9.67 -4.10
C ALA A 637 -32.28 -9.90 -4.31
N ARG A 638 -33.02 -10.08 -3.20
CA ARG A 638 -34.50 -10.15 -3.17
C ARG A 638 -35.13 -11.22 -4.08
N GLY A 639 -34.46 -12.36 -4.23
CA GLY A 639 -34.97 -13.48 -5.04
C GLY A 639 -34.67 -13.38 -6.54
N ALA A 640 -33.87 -12.40 -6.95
CA ALA A 640 -33.21 -12.43 -8.26
C ALA A 640 -32.21 -13.59 -8.31
N LYS A 641 -31.92 -14.08 -9.52
CA LYS A 641 -30.88 -15.10 -9.71
C LYS A 641 -29.48 -14.47 -9.55
N PRO A 642 -28.50 -15.23 -9.06
CA PRO A 642 -27.09 -14.82 -9.09
C PRO A 642 -26.63 -14.52 -10.52
N LYS A 643 -25.72 -13.56 -10.64
CA LYS A 643 -25.06 -13.17 -11.89
C LYS A 643 -23.78 -13.97 -12.10
N ASP A 644 -23.35 -14.06 -13.36
CA ASP A 644 -22.15 -14.81 -13.75
C ASP A 644 -20.86 -14.08 -13.34
N VAL A 645 -20.50 -14.20 -12.06
CA VAL A 645 -19.30 -13.59 -11.46
C VAL A 645 -18.01 -14.13 -12.07
N ASP A 646 -17.98 -15.41 -12.44
CA ASP A 646 -16.80 -16.02 -13.06
C ASP A 646 -16.53 -15.41 -14.45
N SER A 647 -17.57 -15.07 -15.22
CA SER A 647 -17.39 -14.36 -16.49
C SER A 647 -16.85 -12.94 -16.32
N ILE A 648 -17.22 -12.23 -15.25
CA ILE A 648 -16.61 -10.92 -14.92
C ILE A 648 -15.12 -11.11 -14.62
N ALA A 649 -14.78 -12.10 -13.79
CA ALA A 649 -13.39 -12.38 -13.42
C ALA A 649 -12.53 -12.75 -14.65
N ASP A 650 -13.02 -13.58 -15.56
CA ASP A 650 -12.33 -13.91 -16.82
C ASP A 650 -12.06 -12.66 -17.68
N VAL A 651 -13.04 -11.75 -17.79
CA VAL A 651 -12.87 -10.48 -18.51
C VAL A 651 -11.82 -9.59 -17.82
N ILE A 652 -11.85 -9.45 -16.50
CA ILE A 652 -10.84 -8.69 -15.74
C ILE A 652 -9.43 -9.26 -16.00
N LEU A 653 -9.26 -10.58 -15.97
CA LEU A 653 -7.98 -11.24 -16.19
C LEU A 653 -7.44 -11.00 -17.61
N ARG A 654 -8.31 -11.09 -18.63
CA ARG A 654 -7.94 -10.81 -20.03
C ARG A 654 -7.57 -9.35 -20.25
N ILE A 655 -8.31 -8.41 -19.63
CA ILE A 655 -7.97 -6.99 -19.65
C ILE A 655 -6.63 -6.75 -18.97
N SER A 656 -6.39 -7.40 -17.84
CA SER A 656 -5.12 -7.34 -17.12
C SER A 656 -3.94 -7.75 -18.01
N GLN A 657 -4.10 -8.82 -18.78
CA GLN A 657 -3.10 -9.22 -19.78
C GLN A 657 -2.97 -8.18 -20.91
N LEU A 658 -4.08 -7.70 -21.48
CA LEU A 658 -4.09 -6.68 -22.55
C LEU A 658 -3.28 -5.43 -22.17
N VAL A 659 -3.53 -4.88 -20.98
CA VAL A 659 -2.87 -3.64 -20.55
C VAL A 659 -1.41 -3.86 -20.13
N THR A 660 -1.06 -5.09 -19.75
CA THR A 660 0.33 -5.49 -19.48
C THR A 660 1.11 -5.68 -20.77
N ASP A 661 0.49 -6.29 -21.79
CA ASP A 661 1.08 -6.53 -23.11
C ASP A 661 1.27 -5.24 -23.92
N PHE A 662 0.41 -4.23 -23.69
CA PHE A 662 0.43 -2.93 -24.38
C PHE A 662 0.44 -1.73 -23.41
N PRO A 663 1.61 -1.42 -22.80
CA PRO A 663 1.77 -0.27 -21.89
C PRO A 663 1.52 1.10 -22.55
N GLU A 664 1.36 1.14 -23.87
CA GLU A 664 0.99 2.32 -24.65
C GLU A 664 -0.46 2.76 -24.41
N ILE A 665 -1.31 1.87 -23.90
CA ILE A 665 -2.67 2.20 -23.49
C ILE A 665 -2.59 3.06 -22.22
N ASN A 666 -3.17 4.26 -22.30
CA ASN A 666 -3.22 5.22 -21.21
C ASN A 666 -4.47 5.04 -20.35
N GLU A 667 -5.60 4.86 -21.02
CA GLU A 667 -6.92 4.75 -20.40
C GLU A 667 -7.77 3.74 -21.19
N PHE A 668 -8.60 3.00 -20.47
CA PHE A 668 -9.50 2.01 -21.02
C PHE A 668 -10.78 1.99 -20.19
N GLU A 669 -11.92 1.80 -20.84
CA GLU A 669 -13.22 1.69 -20.17
C GLU A 669 -14.16 0.79 -20.98
N ILE A 670 -14.65 -0.30 -20.39
CA ILE A 670 -15.84 -1.02 -20.85
C ILE A 670 -17.02 -0.55 -20.01
N ASN A 671 -17.93 0.19 -20.63
CA ASN A 671 -19.09 0.74 -19.96
C ASN A 671 -20.31 0.79 -20.90
N PRO A 672 -21.30 -0.12 -20.75
CA PRO A 672 -21.34 -1.21 -19.78
C PRO A 672 -20.72 -2.52 -20.30
N LEU A 673 -20.21 -3.33 -19.38
CA LEU A 673 -20.18 -4.80 -19.51
C LEU A 673 -21.52 -5.32 -18.99
N MET A 674 -22.30 -5.99 -19.84
CA MET A 674 -23.61 -6.55 -19.48
C MET A 674 -23.42 -7.98 -18.96
N VAL A 675 -23.79 -8.25 -17.70
CA VAL A 675 -23.60 -9.54 -17.03
C VAL A 675 -24.95 -10.25 -16.85
N PHE A 676 -25.07 -11.47 -17.36
CA PHE A 676 -26.30 -12.25 -17.31
C PHE A 676 -26.34 -13.16 -16.08
N ASP A 677 -27.38 -13.98 -15.99
CA ASP A 677 -27.51 -14.95 -14.91
C ASP A 677 -26.35 -15.96 -14.96
N GLU A 678 -26.04 -16.59 -13.84
CA GLU A 678 -24.98 -17.58 -13.71
C GLU A 678 -25.00 -18.63 -14.84
N GLY A 679 -23.89 -18.73 -15.60
CA GLY A 679 -23.72 -19.63 -16.74
C GLY A 679 -24.07 -19.02 -18.11
N ASP A 680 -24.70 -17.85 -18.15
CA ASP A 680 -25.05 -17.15 -19.39
C ASP A 680 -23.99 -16.11 -19.82
N GLY A 681 -22.95 -15.89 -19.00
CA GLY A 681 -21.78 -15.06 -19.33
C GLY A 681 -21.99 -13.55 -19.26
N ALA A 682 -21.05 -12.81 -19.87
CA ALA A 682 -21.05 -11.36 -19.97
C ALA A 682 -20.69 -10.89 -21.39
N LEU A 683 -21.21 -9.73 -21.79
CA LEU A 683 -20.93 -9.11 -23.11
C LEU A 683 -20.55 -7.64 -22.95
N ALA A 684 -19.41 -7.25 -23.51
CA ALA A 684 -19.03 -5.85 -23.63
C ALA A 684 -19.93 -5.15 -24.66
N VAL A 685 -20.64 -4.11 -24.22
CA VAL A 685 -21.60 -3.38 -25.05
C VAL A 685 -20.95 -2.19 -25.74
N ASP A 686 -20.11 -1.48 -24.98
CA ASP A 686 -19.37 -0.32 -25.45
C ASP A 686 -17.95 -0.34 -24.87
N MET A 687 -17.04 0.33 -25.56
CA MET A 687 -15.67 0.47 -25.09
C MET A 687 -15.06 1.77 -25.58
N ARG A 688 -14.30 2.40 -24.69
CA ARG A 688 -13.40 3.50 -24.99
C ARG A 688 -11.96 3.12 -24.67
N LEU A 689 -11.03 3.52 -25.54
CA LEU A 689 -9.61 3.34 -25.31
C LEU A 689 -8.85 4.60 -25.71
N MET A 690 -7.93 5.03 -24.87
CA MET A 690 -7.02 6.14 -25.13
C MET A 690 -5.57 5.66 -25.11
N LEU A 691 -4.81 6.07 -26.12
CA LEU A 691 -3.37 5.83 -26.21
C LEU A 691 -2.60 7.00 -25.60
N LYS A 692 -1.41 6.74 -25.07
CA LYS A 692 -0.47 7.79 -24.64
C LYS A 692 -0.16 8.74 -25.80
N GLU A 693 -0.11 10.05 -25.53
CA GLU A 693 0.34 11.04 -26.50
C GLU A 693 1.81 10.81 -26.86
N GLY A 694 2.11 10.83 -28.16
CA GLY A 694 3.47 10.60 -28.66
C GLY A 694 4.27 11.90 -28.72
N GLY A 695 5.05 12.21 -27.68
CA GLY A 695 6.03 13.30 -27.73
C GLY A 695 6.58 13.75 -26.38
N SER A 696 7.87 13.47 -26.13
CA SER A 696 8.71 13.97 -25.00
C SER A 696 8.22 13.66 -23.58
N ASN A 697 9.17 13.51 -22.66
CA ASN A 697 8.98 13.32 -21.21
C ASN A 697 8.24 14.48 -20.49
N ASP A 698 7.45 15.31 -21.17
CA ASP A 698 6.63 16.34 -20.56
C ASP A 698 5.21 15.80 -20.36
N LEU A 699 5.01 15.13 -19.22
CA LEU A 699 3.71 14.78 -18.67
C LEU A 699 2.97 16.05 -18.24
N LEU A 700 2.25 16.71 -19.15
CA LEU A 700 1.29 17.75 -18.80
C LEU A 700 0.23 17.91 -19.90
N GLN A 701 -0.93 17.27 -19.70
CA GLN A 701 -2.24 17.92 -19.86
C GLN A 701 -3.35 17.03 -19.32
N SER A 702 -3.99 17.50 -18.24
CA SER A 702 -5.31 17.03 -17.82
C SER A 702 -6.31 17.34 -18.94
N SER A 703 -6.78 16.31 -19.64
CA SER A 703 -7.96 16.42 -20.50
C SER A 703 -9.19 16.74 -19.62
N PRO A 704 -10.12 17.62 -20.05
CA PRO A 704 -11.35 17.90 -19.30
C PRO A 704 -12.23 16.67 -19.05
N HIS A 705 -11.94 15.54 -19.70
CA HIS A 705 -12.60 14.24 -19.49
C HIS A 705 -11.94 13.32 -18.46
N SER A 706 -10.75 13.62 -17.92
CA SER A 706 -10.20 12.89 -16.76
C SER A 706 -11.12 13.00 -15.53
N SER A 707 -11.99 14.01 -15.55
CA SER A 707 -12.91 14.30 -14.47
C SER A 707 -13.91 13.21 -14.14
N SER A 708 -14.34 12.27 -15.00
CA SER A 708 -15.34 11.27 -14.60
C SER A 708 -14.76 10.05 -13.86
N LEU A 709 -13.55 9.62 -14.23
CA LEU A 709 -12.80 8.57 -13.51
C LEU A 709 -12.02 9.13 -12.31
N GLU A 710 -11.62 10.41 -12.34
CA GLU A 710 -11.01 11.09 -11.18
C GLU A 710 -12.05 11.72 -10.23
N SER A 711 -13.26 12.10 -10.68
CA SER A 711 -14.31 12.62 -9.77
C SER A 711 -14.91 11.53 -8.90
N SER A 712 -14.84 10.27 -9.33
CA SER A 712 -15.20 9.12 -8.51
C SER A 712 -14.11 8.74 -7.51
N VAL A 713 -13.00 9.50 -7.48
CA VAL A 713 -11.80 9.28 -6.65
C VAL A 713 -11.58 10.42 -5.63
N ASN A 714 -12.42 11.48 -5.60
CA ASN A 714 -12.26 12.63 -4.69
C ASN A 714 -13.38 12.83 -3.66
#